data_AF-A0A3M7I855-F1
#
_entry.id   AF-A0A3M7I855-F1
#
_cell.length_a   1.000
_cell.length_b   1.000
_cell.length_c   1.000
_cell.angle_alpha   90.00
_cell.angle_beta   90.00
_cell.angle_gamma   90.00
#
_symmetry.space_group_name_H-M   'P 1'
#
loop_
_entity.id
_entity.type
_entity.pdbx_description
1 polymer ?
#
loop_
_entity_poly.entity_id
_entity_poly.type
_entity_poly.pdbx_seq_one_letter_code
_entity_poly.pdbx_strand_id
1 'polypeptide(L)'
;MTHRIVLPFWPTALDCVDWSKNNQLAVAGGENVAVLSPSFRETASDGSYWTSIVFEANAFTANELPRQAPLNFPSFSLGEEISTWQVQRVRWSSPGIARYGGCLLAVLTSNHALSLWECEGKPELLRSWKRKVVLNDSPRKHYGYSNTVPDDSDTEAAARQRCAQQVSLRVKSFCWSPHQDKSQGDPHIALSSVANTETHLLAVSTEGGDICILRLRPPVGQPEEGWSSKVMCIFEAGPDGAAGEGDELTWHGWNNHESCRQSTLSYIHNGNLQNVVIRYTGAGEKASDFKVQRLTAQGSGTSAGSLRGPLRYLGNRMLLTSPFDCVTITSVPTFDQPPGVAQESRYDLGERWDPVSGAVMSRDTNGAPVVHFTTLTTTASADTCSLQTLTGEEEPSQMPPWKQAIAESKATFSAEHNLDGHVQERTWGIAASPSGDCIATCITLHPSDAVANIVPHVQKCLLLLSPCDSNVFYALQNPTAQEGNLFCPPVAEDLYFNRLQHPDNQPKQWADSCVSLIRNFAPESKDLPGELDPILLAESVRTKLYFEISIVKARFEVLAAMFKKDRRSISDKHHVILQGLMGQVSALASLDLHQGALGTRMAQCYAVLSDKLHAGETDEAAGSARNQEMCTICGQEIPMESIKWGRCSGGHQFQRCAVTMLPISDPSLSRSCRICATRCLDTTQVPELQLESYQSDSQARGGDSAEATSDKSSVVAEPRSSLARIMLAACDTCVLCGGRFGA
;
A
#
# COMPACT_ATOMS: atom_id res chain seq x y z
N MET A 1 22.78 1.20 13.15
CA MET A 1 22.24 2.20 14.11
C MET A 1 20.72 2.22 14.01
N THR A 2 20.02 2.02 15.12
CA THR A 2 18.55 2.07 15.21
C THR A 2 18.06 3.51 15.26
N HIS A 3 17.00 3.83 14.51
CA HIS A 3 16.34 5.14 14.60
C HIS A 3 15.22 5.10 15.64
N ARG A 4 15.16 6.13 16.50
CA ARG A 4 14.14 6.28 17.55
C ARG A 4 13.24 7.45 17.22
N ILE A 5 11.94 7.20 17.09
CA ILE A 5 10.93 8.23 16.81
C ILE A 5 9.95 8.28 18.00
N VAL A 6 9.61 9.49 18.45
CA VAL A 6 8.71 9.71 19.59
C VAL A 6 7.33 10.12 19.07
N LEU A 7 6.28 9.43 19.49
CA LEU A 7 4.89 9.75 19.13
C LEU A 7 4.10 10.19 20.37
N PRO A 8 3.21 11.20 20.27
CA PRO A 8 2.60 11.88 21.42
C PRO A 8 1.32 11.19 21.92
N PHE A 9 1.32 9.86 22.03
CA PHE A 9 0.21 9.09 22.59
C PHE A 9 0.68 7.72 23.06
N TRP A 10 -0.18 6.99 23.78
CA TRP A 10 0.01 5.58 24.07
C TRP A 10 -0.87 4.68 23.19
N PRO A 11 -0.34 3.55 22.71
CA PRO A 11 -1.16 2.51 22.13
C PRO A 11 -2.17 1.96 23.15
N THR A 12 -3.34 1.59 22.67
CA THR A 12 -4.46 1.05 23.47
C THR A 12 -4.83 -0.38 23.08
N ALA A 13 -4.38 -0.84 21.91
CA ALA A 13 -4.58 -2.18 21.41
C ALA A 13 -3.23 -2.80 21.04
N LEU A 14 -3.15 -4.13 21.10
CA LEU A 14 -2.00 -4.86 20.58
C LEU A 14 -1.95 -4.78 19.06
N ASP A 15 -0.78 -5.08 18.50
CA ASP A 15 -0.59 -5.19 17.06
C ASP A 15 -0.97 -3.88 16.32
N CYS A 16 -0.57 -2.78 16.96
CA CYS A 16 -0.95 -1.40 16.64
C CYS A 16 -0.09 -0.76 15.54
N VAL A 17 0.87 -1.48 14.97
CA VAL A 17 1.81 -0.99 13.96
C VAL A 17 1.60 -1.76 12.67
N ASP A 18 1.55 -1.05 11.55
CA ASP A 18 1.57 -1.69 10.23
C ASP A 18 2.41 -0.89 9.23
N TRP A 19 3.09 -1.60 8.33
CA TRP A 19 4.00 -1.00 7.36
C TRP A 19 3.48 -1.26 5.95
N SER A 20 3.13 -0.19 5.25
CA SER A 20 2.63 -0.28 3.88
C SER A 20 3.71 -0.71 2.90
N LYS A 21 3.28 -1.35 1.81
CA LYS A 21 4.10 -1.64 0.61
C LYS A 21 4.65 -0.37 -0.06
N ASN A 22 4.14 0.82 0.30
CA ASN A 22 4.63 2.13 -0.15
C ASN A 22 5.59 2.81 0.85
N ASN A 23 6.15 2.03 1.76
CA ASN A 23 7.13 2.47 2.76
C ASN A 23 6.62 3.60 3.69
N GLN A 24 5.35 3.57 4.02
CA GLN A 24 4.75 4.39 5.08
C GLN A 24 4.35 3.50 6.25
N LEU A 25 4.59 3.99 7.47
CA LEU A 25 4.23 3.31 8.71
C LEU A 25 2.97 3.94 9.30
N ALA A 26 2.08 3.12 9.84
CA ALA A 26 0.97 3.55 10.66
C ALA A 26 1.16 3.03 12.08
N VAL A 27 0.93 3.88 13.08
CA VAL A 27 0.92 3.52 14.50
C VAL A 27 -0.37 4.02 15.12
N ALA A 28 -1.15 3.12 15.71
CA ALA A 28 -2.40 3.45 16.39
C ALA A 28 -2.20 3.64 17.90
N GLY A 29 -2.93 4.58 18.49
CA GLY A 29 -3.03 4.66 19.94
C GLY A 29 -4.03 5.69 20.45
N GLY A 30 -4.83 5.28 21.43
CA GLY A 30 -5.93 6.10 21.91
C GLY A 30 -6.87 6.43 20.76
N GLU A 31 -7.14 7.71 20.56
CA GLU A 31 -8.01 8.23 19.50
C GLU A 31 -7.25 8.51 18.20
N ASN A 32 -5.92 8.36 18.24
CA ASN A 32 -5.00 8.86 17.25
C ASN A 32 -4.41 7.76 16.36
N VAL A 33 -4.09 8.17 15.14
CA VAL A 33 -3.22 7.41 14.25
C VAL A 33 -2.07 8.31 13.83
N ALA A 34 -0.84 7.85 14.08
CA ALA A 34 0.34 8.44 13.50
C ALA A 34 0.65 7.78 12.15
N VAL A 35 0.86 8.59 11.11
CA VAL A 35 1.42 8.11 9.85
C VAL A 35 2.81 8.69 9.66
N LEU A 36 3.78 7.81 9.48
CA LEU A 36 5.17 8.18 9.24
C LEU A 36 5.53 7.94 7.78
N SER A 37 6.13 8.96 7.17
CA SER A 37 6.59 8.96 5.80
C SER A 37 8.07 9.31 5.72
N PRO A 38 8.87 8.59 4.91
CA PRO A 38 10.27 8.93 4.72
C PRO A 38 10.37 10.31 4.06
N SER A 39 11.26 11.14 4.59
CA SER A 39 11.62 12.45 4.08
C SER A 39 12.96 12.39 3.35
N PHE A 40 12.98 12.92 2.14
CA PHE A 40 14.13 12.84 1.23
C PHE A 40 14.89 14.16 1.09
N ARG A 41 14.40 15.24 1.68
CA ARG A 41 14.88 16.60 1.42
C ARG A 41 15.50 17.27 2.64
N GLU A 42 14.82 17.17 3.77
CA GLU A 42 15.20 17.79 5.02
C GLU A 42 14.97 16.80 6.15
N THR A 43 15.94 16.70 7.05
CA THR A 43 15.74 16.03 8.34
C THR A 43 14.63 16.76 9.07
N ALA A 44 13.73 16.03 9.70
CA ALA A 44 12.77 16.58 10.64
C ALA A 44 13.49 17.32 11.77
N SER A 45 12.74 18.09 12.57
CA SER A 45 13.31 18.89 13.67
C SER A 45 14.09 18.07 14.70
N ASP A 46 13.82 16.77 14.78
CA ASP A 46 14.50 15.80 15.64
C ASP A 46 15.74 15.15 14.98
N GLY A 47 16.11 15.58 13.77
CA GLY A 47 17.21 15.01 13.00
C GLY A 47 16.86 13.71 12.27
N SER A 48 15.63 13.19 12.42
CA SER A 48 15.19 11.98 11.74
C SER A 48 14.86 12.25 10.28
N TYR A 49 15.01 11.23 9.43
CA TYR A 49 14.54 11.27 8.03
C TYR A 49 13.09 10.80 7.91
N TRP A 50 12.32 10.85 9.00
CA TRP A 50 10.92 10.47 9.01
C TRP A 50 10.09 11.70 9.36
N THR A 51 9.12 11.99 8.51
CA THR A 51 8.07 12.96 8.82
C THR A 51 6.90 12.21 9.40
N SER A 52 6.40 12.67 10.55
CA SER A 52 5.22 12.10 11.19
C SER A 52 4.09 13.12 11.17
N ILE A 53 2.89 12.61 10.91
CA ILE A 53 1.65 13.33 11.17
C ILE A 53 0.82 12.52 12.16
N VAL A 54 -0.01 13.18 12.94
CA VAL A 54 -0.95 12.54 13.86
C VAL A 54 -2.32 13.11 13.59
N PHE A 55 -3.31 12.25 13.37
CA PHE A 55 -4.70 12.65 13.18
C PHE A 55 -5.63 11.82 14.08
N GLU A 56 -6.75 12.43 14.46
CA GLU A 56 -7.82 11.81 15.23
C GLU A 56 -8.69 10.95 14.31
N ALA A 57 -8.78 9.65 14.60
CA ALA A 57 -9.57 8.71 13.82
C ALA A 57 -11.03 8.60 14.30
N ASN A 58 -11.32 9.08 15.51
CA ASN A 58 -12.64 9.01 16.15
C ASN A 58 -13.61 10.13 15.73
N ALA A 59 -13.16 11.18 15.04
CA ALA A 59 -14.02 12.28 14.64
C ALA A 59 -14.99 11.87 13.49
N PHE A 60 -16.11 11.23 13.81
CA PHE A 60 -17.16 10.87 12.84
C PHE A 60 -18.20 11.99 12.71
N THR A 61 -18.61 12.28 11.49
CA THR A 61 -19.75 13.16 11.21
C THR A 61 -21.06 12.41 11.43
N ALA A 62 -22.15 13.15 11.69
CA ALA A 62 -23.48 12.56 11.86
C ALA A 62 -23.99 11.81 10.61
N ASN A 63 -23.45 12.14 9.43
CA ASN A 63 -23.78 11.44 8.18
C ASN A 63 -23.03 10.11 8.06
N GLU A 64 -21.79 10.04 8.55
CA GLU A 64 -20.97 8.82 8.52
C GLU A 64 -21.40 7.81 9.58
N LEU A 65 -21.74 8.29 10.78
CA LEU A 65 -22.20 7.46 11.87
C LEU A 65 -23.40 8.14 12.56
N PRO A 66 -24.63 7.82 12.13
CA PRO A 66 -25.83 8.34 12.76
C PRO A 66 -25.88 7.97 14.25
N ARG A 67 -26.40 8.87 15.09
CA ARG A 67 -26.60 8.57 16.51
C ARG A 67 -27.65 7.49 16.67
N GLN A 68 -27.32 6.49 17.48
CA GLN A 68 -28.21 5.38 17.82
C GLN A 68 -28.51 5.41 19.32
N ALA A 69 -29.68 4.90 19.71
CA ALA A 69 -30.03 4.75 21.10
C ALA A 69 -29.24 3.58 21.72
N PRO A 70 -28.88 3.65 23.01
CA PRO A 70 -28.20 2.55 23.67
C PRO A 70 -28.99 1.25 23.59
N LEU A 71 -28.29 0.15 23.31
CA LEU A 71 -28.91 -1.17 23.28
C LEU A 71 -29.14 -1.72 24.69
N ASN A 72 -29.95 -2.77 24.77
CA ASN A 72 -30.17 -3.52 26.01
C ASN A 72 -28.87 -4.19 26.49
N PHE A 73 -28.84 -4.58 27.77
CA PHE A 73 -27.63 -5.10 28.42
C PHE A 73 -26.92 -6.25 27.67
N PRO A 74 -27.60 -7.25 27.08
CA PRO A 74 -26.93 -8.33 26.33
C PRO A 74 -26.19 -7.87 25.08
N SER A 75 -26.61 -6.76 24.47
CA SER A 75 -26.01 -6.22 23.25
C SER A 75 -25.40 -4.83 23.49
N PHE A 76 -25.23 -4.43 24.74
CA PHE A 76 -24.63 -3.16 25.09
C PHE A 76 -23.13 -3.19 24.77
N SER A 77 -22.65 -2.22 23.99
CA SER A 77 -21.22 -2.03 23.73
C SER A 77 -20.75 -0.73 24.36
N LEU A 78 -19.89 -0.83 25.37
CA LEU A 78 -19.26 0.35 25.98
C LEU A 78 -18.53 1.19 24.91
N GLY A 79 -17.94 0.54 23.92
CA GLY A 79 -17.21 1.19 22.85
C GLY A 79 -18.07 2.07 21.95
N GLU A 80 -19.38 1.82 21.84
CA GLU A 80 -20.31 2.70 21.11
C GLU A 80 -20.74 3.91 21.94
N GLU A 81 -20.85 3.74 23.26
CA GLU A 81 -21.37 4.77 24.19
C GLU A 81 -20.33 5.80 24.64
N ILE A 82 -19.05 5.42 24.70
CA ILE A 82 -17.98 6.33 25.09
C ILE A 82 -17.55 7.20 23.91
N SER A 83 -17.36 8.50 24.11
CA SER A 83 -16.97 9.40 23.01
C SER A 83 -15.53 9.25 22.53
N THR A 84 -14.69 8.55 23.28
CA THR A 84 -13.25 8.43 22.97
C THR A 84 -13.01 7.59 21.72
N TRP A 85 -13.83 6.56 21.49
CA TRP A 85 -13.76 5.65 20.33
C TRP A 85 -12.33 5.28 19.91
N GLN A 86 -11.64 4.59 20.81
CA GLN A 86 -10.22 4.26 20.65
C GLN A 86 -9.98 3.40 19.40
N VAL A 87 -8.84 3.64 18.73
CA VAL A 87 -8.38 2.83 17.62
C VAL A 87 -7.97 1.44 18.12
N GLN A 88 -8.59 0.42 17.53
CA GLN A 88 -8.36 -0.99 17.87
C GLN A 88 -7.41 -1.67 16.88
N ARG A 89 -7.44 -1.27 15.60
CA ARG A 89 -6.62 -1.90 14.57
C ARG A 89 -6.38 -0.97 13.39
N VAL A 90 -5.17 -1.05 12.82
CA VAL A 90 -4.79 -0.37 11.58
C VAL A 90 -4.16 -1.36 10.60
N ARG A 91 -4.57 -1.30 9.33
CA ARG A 91 -3.94 -2.08 8.25
C ARG A 91 -3.91 -1.33 6.93
N TRP A 92 -2.75 -1.36 6.28
CA TRP A 92 -2.56 -0.88 4.92
C TRP A 92 -3.07 -1.90 3.90
N SER A 93 -3.69 -1.39 2.85
CA SER A 93 -4.03 -2.19 1.67
C SER A 93 -2.78 -2.51 0.83
N SER A 94 -2.93 -3.46 -0.09
CA SER A 94 -2.04 -3.55 -1.25
C SER A 94 -2.04 -2.24 -2.06
N PRO A 95 -0.93 -1.90 -2.74
CA PRO A 95 -0.87 -0.71 -3.60
C PRO A 95 -1.84 -0.86 -4.78
N GLY A 96 -2.16 0.26 -5.43
CA GLY A 96 -3.04 0.31 -6.61
C GLY A 96 -4.42 0.91 -6.31
N ILE A 97 -4.97 0.66 -5.13
CA ILE A 97 -6.34 1.06 -4.79
C ILE A 97 -6.48 2.57 -4.53
N ALA A 98 -5.49 3.19 -3.87
CA ALA A 98 -5.52 4.62 -3.58
C ALA A 98 -4.96 5.43 -4.76
N ARG A 99 -5.23 6.74 -4.78
CA ARG A 99 -4.76 7.66 -5.81
C ARG A 99 -3.26 7.52 -6.05
N TYR A 100 -2.87 7.61 -7.32
CA TYR A 100 -1.48 7.41 -7.79
C TYR A 100 -0.91 6.00 -7.57
N GLY A 101 -1.76 4.97 -7.45
CA GLY A 101 -1.32 3.60 -7.16
C GLY A 101 -0.89 3.43 -5.70
N GLY A 102 -1.43 4.27 -4.82
CA GLY A 102 -1.14 4.31 -3.39
C GLY A 102 -1.68 3.12 -2.60
N CYS A 103 -1.36 3.08 -1.31
CA CYS A 103 -2.00 2.22 -0.32
C CYS A 103 -3.08 3.02 0.41
N LEU A 104 -4.17 2.36 0.79
CA LEU A 104 -5.24 2.91 1.60
C LEU A 104 -5.09 2.41 3.04
N LEU A 105 -5.37 3.27 4.02
CA LEU A 105 -5.29 2.90 5.43
C LEU A 105 -6.69 2.56 5.96
N ALA A 106 -6.87 1.33 6.42
CA ALA A 106 -8.07 0.92 7.14
C ALA A 106 -7.86 1.09 8.65
N VAL A 107 -8.84 1.70 9.33
CA VAL A 107 -8.83 1.98 10.77
C VAL A 107 -10.13 1.47 11.40
N LEU A 108 -10.02 0.50 12.30
CA LEU A 108 -11.12 -0.01 13.13
C LEU A 108 -11.09 0.68 14.49
N THR A 109 -12.23 1.21 14.91
CA THR A 109 -12.41 1.92 16.19
C THR A 109 -13.31 1.14 17.15
N SER A 110 -13.27 1.46 18.44
CA SER A 110 -13.96 0.68 19.50
C SER A 110 -15.48 0.72 19.40
N ASN A 111 -16.06 1.68 18.68
CA ASN A 111 -17.47 1.73 18.32
C ASN A 111 -17.82 0.79 17.15
N HIS A 112 -16.93 -0.13 16.80
CA HIS A 112 -17.11 -1.10 15.72
C HIS A 112 -17.24 -0.49 14.32
N ALA A 113 -16.83 0.78 14.14
CA ALA A 113 -16.77 1.43 12.84
C ALA A 113 -15.42 1.15 12.15
N LEU A 114 -15.49 0.61 10.93
CA LEU A 114 -14.33 0.42 10.06
C LEU A 114 -14.28 1.53 9.02
N SER A 115 -13.25 2.36 9.07
CA SER A 115 -13.08 3.51 8.20
C SER A 115 -11.86 3.38 7.29
N LEU A 116 -11.96 3.90 6.07
CA LEU A 116 -10.88 3.93 5.08
C LEU A 116 -10.36 5.35 4.92
N TRP A 117 -9.04 5.51 4.92
CA TRP A 117 -8.34 6.80 4.89
C TRP A 117 -7.35 6.85 3.73
N GLU A 118 -7.35 7.98 3.04
CA GLU A 118 -6.51 8.25 1.87
C GLU A 118 -5.76 9.58 2.03
N CYS A 119 -4.54 9.64 1.49
CA CYS A 119 -3.77 10.88 1.36
C CYS A 119 -4.00 11.50 -0.04
N GLU A 120 -4.74 12.61 -0.11
CA GLU A 120 -5.03 13.33 -1.36
C GLU A 120 -3.95 14.35 -1.76
N GLY A 121 -3.01 14.61 -0.86
CA GLY A 121 -2.05 15.71 -0.94
C GLY A 121 -0.64 15.26 -0.58
N LYS A 122 0.13 16.18 -0.03
CA LYS A 122 1.43 15.86 0.55
C LYS A 122 1.26 15.10 1.87
N PRO A 123 1.94 13.97 2.08
CA PRO A 123 1.74 13.12 3.25
C PRO A 123 2.16 13.78 4.56
N GLU A 124 3.09 14.73 4.52
CA GLU A 124 3.54 15.52 5.69
C GLU A 124 2.52 16.56 6.17
N LEU A 125 1.41 16.75 5.45
CA LEU A 125 0.37 17.71 5.82
C LEU A 125 -0.87 16.98 6.34
N LEU A 126 -1.28 17.32 7.56
CA LEU A 126 -2.46 16.76 8.22
C LEU A 126 -3.72 16.83 7.34
N ARG A 127 -3.98 18.00 6.72
CA ARG A 127 -5.14 18.24 5.85
C ARG A 127 -5.24 17.34 4.61
N SER A 128 -4.14 16.68 4.24
CA SER A 128 -4.09 15.78 3.09
C SER A 128 -4.75 14.44 3.39
N TRP A 129 -4.84 14.05 4.66
CA TRP A 129 -5.40 12.77 5.08
C TRP A 129 -6.89 12.93 5.36
N LYS A 130 -7.71 12.17 4.64
CA LYS A 130 -9.16 12.24 4.77
C LYS A 130 -9.77 10.85 4.85
N ARG A 131 -10.80 10.71 5.70
CA ARG A 131 -11.68 9.56 5.69
C ARG A 131 -12.51 9.57 4.41
N LYS A 132 -12.57 8.44 3.72
CA LYS A 132 -13.24 8.26 2.43
C LYS A 132 -14.53 7.47 2.52
N VAL A 133 -14.51 6.40 3.32
CA VAL A 133 -15.64 5.47 3.44
C VAL A 133 -15.70 4.95 4.87
N VAL A 134 -16.90 4.78 5.39
CA VAL A 134 -17.20 3.93 6.55
C VAL A 134 -17.86 2.65 6.03
N LEU A 135 -17.19 1.51 6.20
CA LEU A 135 -17.56 0.28 5.50
C LEU A 135 -18.80 -0.41 6.06
N ASN A 136 -19.22 -0.04 7.27
CA ASN A 136 -20.45 -0.53 7.92
C ASN A 136 -21.71 -0.27 7.06
N ASP A 137 -21.67 0.74 6.18
CA ASP A 137 -22.78 1.02 5.26
C ASP A 137 -22.94 -0.03 4.16
N SER A 138 -21.89 -0.76 3.81
CA SER A 138 -21.96 -1.78 2.74
C SER A 138 -22.83 -2.97 3.16
N PRO A 139 -22.58 -3.61 4.32
CA PRO A 139 -23.48 -4.62 4.87
C PRO A 139 -24.88 -4.06 5.15
N ARG A 140 -25.00 -2.83 5.68
CA ARG A 140 -26.30 -2.18 5.91
C ARG A 140 -27.16 -2.13 4.66
N LYS A 141 -26.59 -1.65 3.55
CA LYS A 141 -27.27 -1.59 2.25
C LYS A 141 -27.59 -2.99 1.72
N HIS A 142 -26.71 -3.97 1.92
CA HIS A 142 -26.93 -5.34 1.49
C HIS A 142 -28.11 -6.00 2.21
N TYR A 143 -28.21 -5.84 3.54
CA TYR A 143 -29.34 -6.34 4.31
C TYR A 143 -30.63 -5.51 4.16
N GLY A 144 -30.57 -4.35 3.50
CA GLY A 144 -31.73 -3.48 3.27
C GLY A 144 -32.20 -2.73 4.54
N TYR A 145 -31.31 -2.44 5.47
CA TYR A 145 -31.66 -1.72 6.71
C TYR A 145 -31.83 -0.22 6.46
N SER A 146 -32.85 0.38 7.09
CA SER A 146 -33.14 1.82 6.97
C SER A 146 -32.15 2.68 7.79
N ASN A 147 -31.94 3.91 7.33
CA ASN A 147 -31.21 4.97 8.05
C ASN A 147 -32.14 5.89 8.88
N THR A 148 -33.45 5.67 8.86
CA THR A 148 -34.41 6.54 9.56
C THR A 148 -34.31 6.37 11.07
N VAL A 149 -34.23 7.50 11.79
CA VAL A 149 -34.35 7.52 13.26
C VAL A 149 -35.74 6.96 13.62
N PRO A 150 -35.83 5.94 14.49
CA PRO A 150 -37.11 5.35 14.88
C PRO A 150 -38.02 6.37 15.57
N ASP A 151 -39.34 6.21 15.39
CA ASP A 151 -40.36 6.94 16.14
C ASP A 151 -40.40 6.44 17.61
N ASP A 152 -40.67 7.32 18.57
CA ASP A 152 -40.67 7.01 20.02
C ASP A 152 -41.76 5.98 20.45
N SER A 153 -42.60 5.51 19.53
CA SER A 153 -43.63 4.47 19.77
C SER A 153 -43.01 3.06 19.76
N ASP A 154 -42.03 2.83 20.62
CA ASP A 154 -41.20 1.62 20.60
C ASP A 154 -41.95 0.39 21.18
N THR A 155 -42.43 -0.48 20.30
CA THR A 155 -42.81 -1.84 20.70
C THR A 155 -41.55 -2.68 21.00
N GLU A 156 -41.66 -3.65 21.90
CA GLU A 156 -40.53 -4.54 22.25
C GLU A 156 -39.98 -5.29 21.02
N ALA A 157 -40.84 -5.65 20.07
CA ALA A 157 -40.45 -6.29 18.81
C ALA A 157 -39.57 -5.37 17.95
N ALA A 158 -39.94 -4.09 17.82
CA ALA A 158 -39.14 -3.09 17.10
C ALA A 158 -37.78 -2.85 17.79
N ALA A 159 -37.75 -2.83 19.13
CA ALA A 159 -36.51 -2.74 19.89
C ALA A 159 -35.57 -3.95 19.65
N ARG A 160 -36.11 -5.17 19.68
CA ARG A 160 -35.34 -6.39 19.37
C ARG A 160 -34.81 -6.40 17.94
N GLN A 161 -35.61 -5.95 16.98
CA GLN A 161 -35.19 -5.86 15.58
C GLN A 161 -34.05 -4.84 15.39
N ARG A 162 -34.14 -3.65 16.00
CA ARG A 162 -33.08 -2.64 15.97
C ARG A 162 -31.78 -3.17 16.59
N CYS A 163 -31.90 -3.87 17.72
CA CYS A 163 -30.78 -4.51 18.40
C CYS A 163 -30.06 -5.50 17.47
N ALA A 164 -30.80 -6.41 16.83
CA ALA A 164 -30.23 -7.38 15.89
C ALA A 164 -29.57 -6.70 14.68
N GLN A 165 -30.21 -5.66 14.13
CA GLN A 165 -29.66 -4.89 13.01
C GLN A 165 -28.33 -4.22 13.40
N GLN A 166 -28.27 -3.52 14.53
CA GLN A 166 -27.06 -2.84 14.99
C GLN A 166 -25.92 -3.84 15.25
N VAL A 167 -26.20 -4.95 15.95
CA VAL A 167 -25.21 -6.01 16.21
C VAL A 167 -24.64 -6.59 14.91
N SER A 168 -25.50 -6.85 13.91
CA SER A 168 -25.04 -7.38 12.61
C SER A 168 -24.15 -6.41 11.81
N LEU A 169 -24.12 -5.12 12.17
CA LEU A 169 -23.28 -4.11 11.52
C LEU A 169 -21.99 -3.80 12.30
N ARG A 170 -21.82 -4.33 13.51
CA ARG A 170 -20.62 -4.12 14.33
C ARG A 170 -19.46 -4.91 13.75
N VAL A 171 -18.47 -4.22 13.20
CA VAL A 171 -17.24 -4.85 12.74
C VAL A 171 -16.36 -5.23 13.94
N LYS A 172 -15.91 -6.49 13.98
CA LYS A 172 -15.04 -7.03 15.03
C LYS A 172 -13.62 -7.24 14.56
N SER A 173 -13.46 -7.68 13.32
CA SER A 173 -12.16 -7.97 12.72
C SER A 173 -12.23 -7.81 11.21
N PHE A 174 -11.09 -7.53 10.58
CA PHE A 174 -11.02 -7.36 9.13
C PHE A 174 -9.61 -7.71 8.61
N CYS A 175 -9.52 -8.05 7.33
CA CYS A 175 -8.24 -8.17 6.63
C CYS A 175 -8.36 -7.82 5.14
N TRP A 176 -7.29 -7.26 4.59
CA TRP A 176 -7.17 -7.02 3.16
C TRP A 176 -6.93 -8.32 2.40
N SER A 177 -7.50 -8.42 1.21
CA SER A 177 -7.07 -9.43 0.25
C SER A 177 -5.69 -9.05 -0.30
N PRO A 178 -4.74 -10.00 -0.41
CA PRO A 178 -3.47 -9.74 -1.07
C PRO A 178 -3.67 -9.33 -2.54
N HIS A 179 -2.62 -8.74 -3.11
CA HIS A 179 -2.63 -8.35 -4.52
C HIS A 179 -2.89 -9.58 -5.41
N GLN A 180 -3.62 -9.35 -6.51
CA GLN A 180 -3.94 -10.38 -7.47
C GLN A 180 -3.00 -10.26 -8.66
N ASP A 181 -2.13 -11.25 -8.87
CA ASP A 181 -1.30 -11.26 -10.08
C ASP A 181 -2.18 -11.29 -11.33
N LYS A 182 -2.06 -10.25 -12.16
CA LYS A 182 -2.69 -10.18 -13.47
C LYS A 182 -1.91 -11.06 -14.43
N SER A 183 -2.37 -12.28 -14.64
CA SER A 183 -1.94 -13.03 -15.84
C SER A 183 -2.83 -12.76 -17.05
N GLN A 184 -4.09 -12.35 -16.90
CA GLN A 184 -4.98 -11.99 -18.03
C GLN A 184 -6.10 -11.05 -17.55
N GLY A 185 -6.19 -9.85 -18.11
CA GLY A 185 -7.25 -8.88 -17.85
C GLY A 185 -7.40 -7.90 -19.02
N ASP A 186 -8.61 -7.38 -19.18
CA ASP A 186 -9.14 -6.63 -20.34
C ASP A 186 -8.19 -5.51 -20.89
N PRO A 187 -7.84 -5.53 -22.20
CA PRO A 187 -6.83 -4.65 -22.80
C PRO A 187 -7.24 -3.18 -23.01
N HIS A 188 -8.45 -2.76 -22.64
CA HIS A 188 -8.85 -1.36 -22.83
C HIS A 188 -8.62 -0.44 -21.63
N ILE A 189 -8.26 -0.97 -20.45
CA ILE A 189 -8.22 -0.21 -19.18
C ILE A 189 -6.78 -0.04 -18.63
N ALA A 190 -5.78 -0.72 -19.17
CA ALA A 190 -4.40 -0.69 -18.63
C ALA A 190 -3.56 0.56 -19.00
N LEU A 191 -4.14 1.50 -19.76
CA LEU A 191 -3.48 2.75 -20.21
C LEU A 191 -3.68 3.95 -19.28
N SER A 192 -4.39 3.79 -18.16
CA SER A 192 -4.40 4.82 -17.12
C SER A 192 -3.26 4.53 -16.14
N SER A 193 -2.48 5.55 -15.77
CA SER A 193 -1.40 5.44 -14.76
C SER A 193 -1.92 5.16 -13.33
N VAL A 194 -3.19 4.73 -13.23
CA VAL A 194 -3.94 4.39 -12.02
C VAL A 194 -4.52 3.01 -12.31
N ALA A 195 -3.70 1.98 -12.13
CA ALA A 195 -4.10 0.60 -12.37
C ALA A 195 -5.37 0.26 -11.55
N ASN A 196 -6.53 0.30 -12.21
CA ASN A 196 -7.84 0.00 -11.61
C ASN A 196 -8.52 -1.20 -12.28
N THR A 197 -7.74 -2.10 -12.86
CA THR A 197 -8.22 -3.38 -13.39
C THR A 197 -8.25 -4.49 -12.33
N GLU A 198 -7.96 -4.16 -11.07
CA GLU A 198 -7.86 -5.15 -9.98
C GLU A 198 -9.12 -5.22 -9.13
N THR A 199 -9.47 -6.45 -8.78
CA THR A 199 -10.50 -6.72 -7.80
C THR A 199 -9.93 -6.43 -6.41
N HIS A 200 -10.15 -5.21 -5.91
CA HIS A 200 -9.78 -4.84 -4.55
C HIS A 200 -10.79 -5.40 -3.55
N LEU A 201 -10.37 -6.45 -2.84
CA LEU A 201 -11.23 -7.19 -1.90
C LEU A 201 -10.80 -6.99 -0.45
N LEU A 202 -11.77 -7.03 0.45
CA LEU A 202 -11.60 -6.92 1.89
C LEU A 202 -12.58 -7.88 2.58
N ALA A 203 -12.12 -8.62 3.59
CA ALA A 203 -12.98 -9.44 4.42
C ALA A 203 -13.26 -8.72 5.75
N VAL A 204 -14.52 -8.76 6.19
CA VAL A 204 -15.00 -8.11 7.42
C VAL A 204 -15.83 -9.11 8.21
N SER A 205 -15.48 -9.32 9.48
CA SER A 205 -16.23 -10.13 10.43
C SER A 205 -17.10 -9.24 11.32
N THR A 206 -18.35 -9.64 11.51
CA THR A 206 -19.35 -8.91 12.28
C THR A 206 -19.69 -9.61 13.59
N GLU A 207 -20.16 -8.84 14.58
CA GLU A 207 -20.65 -9.39 15.86
C GLU A 207 -21.90 -10.28 15.67
N GLY A 208 -22.64 -10.09 14.57
CA GLY A 208 -23.74 -10.96 14.20
C GLY A 208 -23.33 -12.39 13.80
N GLY A 209 -22.02 -12.67 13.67
CA GLY A 209 -21.50 -13.97 13.27
C GLY A 209 -21.25 -14.11 11.76
N ASP A 210 -21.53 -13.06 10.97
CA ASP A 210 -21.30 -13.07 9.52
C ASP A 210 -19.90 -12.58 9.15
N ILE A 211 -19.29 -13.24 8.17
CA ILE A 211 -18.11 -12.76 7.44
C ILE A 211 -18.55 -12.29 6.06
N CYS A 212 -18.32 -11.00 5.78
CA CYS A 212 -18.64 -10.33 4.53
C CYS A 212 -17.38 -10.13 3.68
N ILE A 213 -17.42 -10.55 2.42
CA ILE A 213 -16.42 -10.21 1.41
C ILE A 213 -16.88 -8.98 0.65
N LEU A 214 -16.15 -7.88 0.81
CA LEU A 214 -16.43 -6.58 0.19
C LEU A 214 -15.51 -6.35 -0.99
N ARG A 215 -16.05 -5.83 -2.09
CA ARG A 215 -15.29 -5.24 -3.20
C ARG A 215 -15.32 -3.73 -3.08
N LEU A 216 -14.14 -3.13 -3.16
CA LEU A 216 -13.97 -1.68 -3.22
C LEU A 216 -13.70 -1.24 -4.66
N ARG A 217 -14.29 -0.12 -5.05
CA ARG A 217 -13.93 0.57 -6.29
C ARG A 217 -13.65 2.04 -5.98
N PRO A 218 -12.43 2.53 -6.28
CA PRO A 218 -12.14 3.95 -6.20
C PRO A 218 -12.89 4.73 -7.31
N PRO A 219 -13.08 6.05 -7.15
CA PRO A 219 -13.66 6.89 -8.18
C PRO A 219 -12.73 6.97 -9.40
N VAL A 220 -13.16 6.42 -10.55
CA VAL A 220 -12.39 6.47 -11.80
C VAL A 220 -13.03 7.48 -12.74
N GLY A 221 -12.27 8.52 -13.14
CA GLY A 221 -12.67 9.45 -14.21
C GLY A 221 -13.73 10.50 -13.83
N GLN A 222 -14.58 10.25 -12.83
CA GLN A 222 -15.58 11.20 -12.33
C GLN A 222 -15.37 11.48 -10.84
N PRO A 223 -14.81 12.66 -10.47
CA PRO A 223 -14.58 13.04 -9.07
C PRO A 223 -15.84 13.04 -8.19
N GLU A 224 -17.02 13.19 -8.80
CA GLU A 224 -18.29 13.32 -8.09
C GLU A 224 -18.88 11.98 -7.59
N GLU A 225 -18.51 10.84 -8.19
CA GLU A 225 -19.10 9.53 -7.84
C GLU A 225 -18.58 8.96 -6.50
N GLY A 226 -17.48 9.50 -5.97
CA GLY A 226 -16.91 9.07 -4.69
C GLY A 226 -16.45 7.61 -4.69
N TRP A 227 -16.03 7.12 -3.52
CA TRP A 227 -15.66 5.72 -3.34
C TRP A 227 -16.91 4.83 -3.24
N SER A 228 -16.88 3.65 -3.86
CA SER A 228 -17.96 2.67 -3.71
C SER A 228 -17.49 1.35 -3.12
N SER A 229 -18.34 0.75 -2.29
CA SER A 229 -18.14 -0.57 -1.68
C SER A 229 -19.37 -1.43 -1.90
N LYS A 230 -19.17 -2.70 -2.25
CA LYS A 230 -20.25 -3.67 -2.50
C LYS A 230 -19.96 -5.00 -1.83
N VAL A 231 -20.95 -5.57 -1.16
CA VAL A 231 -20.88 -6.95 -0.65
C VAL A 231 -20.95 -7.92 -1.82
N MET A 232 -19.96 -8.79 -1.94
CA MET A 232 -19.84 -9.81 -2.98
C MET A 232 -20.29 -11.18 -2.48
N CYS A 233 -20.01 -11.51 -1.23
CA CYS A 233 -20.39 -12.77 -0.61
C CYS A 233 -20.52 -12.59 0.91
N ILE A 234 -21.40 -13.36 1.54
CA ILE A 234 -21.57 -13.47 2.99
C ILE A 234 -21.63 -14.94 3.35
N PHE A 235 -21.03 -15.31 4.48
CA PHE A 235 -21.15 -16.63 5.09
C PHE A 235 -20.95 -16.54 6.61
N GLU A 236 -21.51 -17.51 7.34
CA GLU A 236 -21.37 -17.60 8.79
C GLU A 236 -19.93 -17.97 9.20
N ALA A 237 -19.40 -17.33 10.23
CA ALA A 237 -18.08 -17.63 10.80
C ALA A 237 -18.07 -19.04 11.43
N GLY A 238 -19.08 -19.38 12.22
CA GLY A 238 -19.18 -20.67 12.88
C GLY A 238 -19.57 -21.80 11.92
N PRO A 239 -18.99 -23.02 12.09
CA PRO A 239 -19.47 -24.18 11.35
C PRO A 239 -20.89 -24.55 11.82
N ASP A 240 -21.72 -25.04 10.89
CA ASP A 240 -23.04 -25.60 11.19
C ASP A 240 -23.96 -24.69 12.04
N GLY A 241 -23.89 -23.37 11.84
CA GLY A 241 -24.71 -22.39 12.57
C GLY A 241 -24.21 -22.07 13.99
N ALA A 242 -22.98 -22.45 14.35
CA ALA A 242 -22.40 -22.10 15.63
C ALA A 242 -22.31 -20.56 15.79
N ALA A 243 -22.87 -20.05 16.90
CA ALA A 243 -22.85 -18.63 17.19
C ALA A 243 -21.44 -18.12 17.53
N GLY A 244 -21.17 -16.87 17.16
CA GLY A 244 -19.94 -16.14 17.47
C GLY A 244 -19.27 -15.58 16.23
N GLU A 245 -18.50 -14.51 16.42
CA GLU A 245 -17.74 -13.88 15.35
C GLU A 245 -16.49 -14.67 14.92
N GLY A 246 -15.92 -14.27 13.79
CA GLY A 246 -14.54 -14.59 13.42
C GLY A 246 -13.58 -13.51 13.96
N ASP A 247 -12.67 -13.91 14.82
CA ASP A 247 -11.55 -13.10 15.31
C ASP A 247 -10.33 -13.27 14.41
N GLU A 248 -9.45 -12.24 14.39
CA GLU A 248 -8.11 -12.33 13.79
C GLU A 248 -8.07 -12.89 12.36
N LEU A 249 -8.74 -12.22 11.43
CA LEU A 249 -8.79 -12.63 10.03
C LEU A 249 -7.42 -12.42 9.36
N THR A 250 -7.01 -13.37 8.53
CA THR A 250 -5.87 -13.23 7.61
C THR A 250 -6.20 -13.89 6.27
N TRP A 251 -5.68 -13.33 5.17
CA TRP A 251 -6.01 -13.78 3.82
C TRP A 251 -4.74 -14.09 3.02
N HIS A 252 -4.67 -15.31 2.48
CA HIS A 252 -3.54 -15.82 1.72
C HIS A 252 -3.56 -15.30 0.28
N GLY A 253 -2.41 -15.35 -0.39
CA GLY A 253 -2.27 -14.99 -1.81
C GLY A 253 -3.22 -15.78 -2.73
N TRP A 254 -3.48 -15.20 -3.90
CA TRP A 254 -4.33 -15.78 -4.93
C TRP A 254 -3.53 -16.69 -5.85
N ASN A 255 -4.10 -17.85 -6.16
CA ASN A 255 -3.56 -18.80 -7.12
C ASN A 255 -4.57 -19.01 -8.25
N ASN A 256 -4.06 -19.14 -9.48
CA ASN A 256 -4.87 -19.55 -10.61
C ASN A 256 -5.08 -21.08 -10.55
N HIS A 257 -6.33 -21.52 -10.58
CA HIS A 257 -6.68 -22.94 -10.63
C HIS A 257 -7.70 -23.17 -11.74
N GLU A 258 -7.27 -23.81 -12.82
CA GLU A 258 -8.06 -24.02 -14.03
C GLU A 258 -8.61 -22.69 -14.61
N SER A 259 -9.93 -22.49 -14.55
CA SER A 259 -10.66 -21.32 -15.05
C SER A 259 -11.14 -20.37 -13.94
N CYS A 260 -10.75 -20.63 -12.68
CA CYS A 260 -11.12 -19.82 -11.53
C CYS A 260 -9.90 -19.38 -10.72
N ARG A 261 -10.05 -18.29 -10.00
CA ARG A 261 -9.05 -17.83 -9.02
C ARG A 261 -9.43 -18.36 -7.66
N GLN A 262 -8.45 -18.87 -6.92
CA GLN A 262 -8.66 -19.38 -5.57
C GLN A 262 -7.71 -18.74 -4.56
N SER A 263 -8.19 -18.57 -3.34
CA SER A 263 -7.40 -18.10 -2.20
C SER A 263 -8.00 -18.62 -0.90
N THR A 264 -7.18 -18.72 0.15
CA THR A 264 -7.59 -19.19 1.48
C THR A 264 -7.72 -18.00 2.44
N LEU A 265 -8.87 -17.91 3.10
CA LEU A 265 -9.11 -17.02 4.23
C LEU A 265 -9.10 -17.86 5.52
N SER A 266 -8.30 -17.44 6.50
CA SER A 266 -8.21 -18.07 7.81
C SER A 266 -8.63 -17.10 8.91
N TYR A 267 -9.28 -17.61 9.94
CA TYR A 267 -9.74 -16.84 11.09
C TYR A 267 -9.87 -17.73 12.32
N ILE A 268 -9.94 -17.11 13.50
CA ILE A 268 -10.17 -17.80 14.76
C ILE A 268 -11.66 -17.69 15.11
N HIS A 269 -12.32 -18.80 15.39
CA HIS A 269 -13.69 -18.81 15.88
C HIS A 269 -13.76 -19.66 17.14
N ASN A 270 -14.21 -19.07 18.25
CA ASN A 270 -14.28 -19.72 19.56
C ASN A 270 -12.97 -20.42 19.96
N GLY A 271 -11.83 -19.79 19.70
CA GLY A 271 -10.49 -20.31 20.03
C GLY A 271 -9.98 -21.40 19.08
N ASN A 272 -10.70 -21.72 18.00
CA ASN A 272 -10.32 -22.72 17.01
C ASN A 272 -10.02 -22.06 15.66
N LEU A 273 -9.01 -22.58 14.97
CA LEU A 273 -8.66 -22.15 13.62
C LEU A 273 -9.72 -22.64 12.62
N GLN A 274 -10.23 -21.72 11.82
CA GLN A 274 -11.10 -22.00 10.68
C GLN A 274 -10.39 -21.61 9.39
N ASN A 275 -10.58 -22.42 8.34
CA ASN A 275 -10.05 -22.16 7.01
C ASN A 275 -11.17 -22.28 5.97
N VAL A 276 -11.23 -21.30 5.09
CA VAL A 276 -12.24 -21.21 4.04
C VAL A 276 -11.56 -20.85 2.74
N VAL A 277 -11.86 -21.59 1.67
CA VAL A 277 -11.40 -21.29 0.31
C VAL A 277 -12.43 -20.40 -0.37
N ILE A 278 -11.97 -19.27 -0.87
CA ILE A 278 -12.75 -18.32 -1.66
C ILE A 278 -12.34 -18.51 -3.11
N ARG A 279 -13.33 -18.71 -3.99
CA ARG A 279 -13.14 -18.79 -5.43
C ARG A 279 -13.99 -17.76 -6.14
N TYR A 280 -13.49 -17.25 -7.26
CA TYR A 280 -14.34 -16.58 -8.22
C TYR A 280 -13.90 -16.81 -9.66
N THR A 281 -14.85 -16.66 -10.60
CA THR A 281 -14.63 -16.78 -12.04
C THR A 281 -14.62 -15.41 -12.73
N GLY A 282 -13.97 -15.33 -13.90
CA GLY A 282 -13.88 -14.08 -14.67
C GLY A 282 -13.20 -12.95 -13.89
N ALA A 283 -13.75 -11.73 -14.00
CA ALA A 283 -13.26 -10.53 -13.29
C ALA A 283 -13.91 -10.32 -11.90
N GLY A 284 -14.68 -11.29 -11.40
CA GLY A 284 -15.34 -11.22 -10.09
C GLY A 284 -16.22 -9.98 -9.91
N GLU A 285 -17.02 -9.63 -10.92
CA GLU A 285 -17.85 -8.42 -10.94
C GLU A 285 -19.19 -8.56 -10.25
N LYS A 286 -19.74 -9.77 -10.27
CA LYS A 286 -21.04 -10.10 -9.72
C LYS A 286 -20.89 -10.97 -8.49
N ALA A 287 -21.83 -10.85 -7.56
CA ALA A 287 -21.87 -11.70 -6.36
C ALA A 287 -21.98 -13.20 -6.72
N SER A 288 -22.67 -13.52 -7.83
CA SER A 288 -22.80 -14.87 -8.37
C SER A 288 -21.47 -15.53 -8.77
N ASP A 289 -20.43 -14.71 -9.00
CA ASP A 289 -19.14 -15.21 -9.44
C ASP A 289 -18.36 -15.81 -8.26
N PHE A 290 -18.71 -15.44 -7.03
CA PHE A 290 -18.03 -15.87 -5.81
C PHE A 290 -18.62 -17.17 -5.26
N LYS A 291 -17.73 -18.08 -4.89
CA LYS A 291 -18.05 -19.30 -4.15
C LYS A 291 -17.14 -19.43 -2.95
N VAL A 292 -17.71 -19.86 -1.84
CA VAL A 292 -17.02 -20.02 -0.57
C VAL A 292 -17.17 -21.46 -0.13
N GLN A 293 -16.06 -22.10 0.23
CA GLN A 293 -16.04 -23.49 0.67
C GLN A 293 -15.21 -23.61 1.94
N ARG A 294 -15.85 -24.06 3.02
CA ARG A 294 -15.15 -24.38 4.28
C ARG A 294 -14.30 -25.62 4.09
N LEU A 295 -13.06 -25.57 4.59
CA LEU A 295 -12.20 -26.75 4.63
C LEU A 295 -12.51 -27.52 5.92
N THR A 296 -12.95 -28.77 5.80
CA THR A 296 -13.16 -29.64 6.95
C THR A 296 -11.80 -29.86 7.62
N ALA A 297 -11.71 -29.57 8.93
CA ALA A 297 -10.50 -29.80 9.71
C ALA A 297 -10.12 -31.29 9.61
N GLN A 298 -9.13 -31.61 8.79
CA GLN A 298 -8.63 -32.97 8.65
C GLN A 298 -7.69 -33.25 9.83
N GLY A 299 -8.24 -33.60 11.00
CA GLY A 299 -7.50 -34.20 12.12
C GLY A 299 -6.09 -33.67 12.39
N SER A 300 -5.82 -32.37 12.16
CA SER A 300 -4.54 -31.76 12.46
C SER A 300 -4.51 -31.50 13.96
N GLY A 301 -3.38 -31.81 14.59
CA GLY A 301 -3.17 -31.79 16.03
C GLY A 301 -3.31 -30.45 16.75
N THR A 302 -4.11 -29.50 16.26
CA THR A 302 -4.60 -28.36 17.03
C THR A 302 -5.72 -28.83 17.98
N SER A 303 -5.38 -29.75 18.89
CA SER A 303 -6.22 -30.23 19.98
C SER A 303 -6.23 -29.30 21.21
N ALA A 304 -5.84 -28.04 21.04
CA ALA A 304 -5.85 -27.04 22.11
C ALA A 304 -6.76 -25.87 21.70
N GLY A 305 -8.05 -25.97 22.04
CA GLY A 305 -8.95 -24.83 21.97
C GLY A 305 -8.46 -23.75 22.94
N SER A 306 -7.82 -22.71 22.40
CA SER A 306 -7.55 -21.44 23.11
C SER A 306 -6.88 -20.40 22.19
N LEU A 307 -6.81 -20.58 20.87
CA LEU A 307 -6.06 -19.66 20.00
C LEU A 307 -6.51 -18.20 20.21
N ARG A 308 -5.54 -17.33 20.48
CA ARG A 308 -5.74 -15.89 20.70
C ARG A 308 -4.47 -15.16 20.29
N GLY A 309 -4.64 -14.03 19.62
CA GLY A 309 -3.54 -13.17 19.19
C GLY A 309 -3.38 -13.14 17.68
N PRO A 310 -2.29 -12.54 17.18
CA PRO A 310 -2.13 -12.29 15.76
C PRO A 310 -2.07 -13.61 14.97
N LEU A 311 -2.96 -13.72 13.99
CA LEU A 311 -2.94 -14.74 12.94
C LEU A 311 -2.29 -14.12 11.68
N ARG A 312 -1.25 -14.76 11.14
CA ARG A 312 -0.49 -14.21 9.98
C ARG A 312 -0.10 -15.26 8.98
N TYR A 313 -0.15 -14.91 7.70
CA TYR A 313 0.57 -15.65 6.68
C TYR A 313 2.02 -15.16 6.58
N LEU A 314 2.94 -16.12 6.44
CA LEU A 314 4.38 -15.92 6.31
C LEU A 314 4.83 -16.70 5.07
N GLY A 315 4.56 -16.13 3.89
CA GLY A 315 4.65 -16.87 2.63
C GLY A 315 3.65 -18.02 2.60
N ASN A 316 4.11 -19.24 2.29
CA ASN A 316 3.26 -20.44 2.20
C ASN A 316 2.96 -21.09 3.56
N ARG A 317 3.11 -20.34 4.66
CA ARG A 317 2.87 -20.82 6.02
C ARG A 317 1.99 -19.87 6.79
N MET A 318 1.43 -20.38 7.87
CA MET A 318 0.61 -19.62 8.80
C MET A 318 1.20 -19.70 10.19
N LEU A 319 1.29 -18.55 10.85
CA LEU A 319 1.63 -18.42 12.25
C LEU A 319 0.35 -18.27 13.06
N LEU A 320 0.25 -19.12 14.08
CA LEU A 320 -0.83 -19.23 15.04
C LEU A 320 -0.28 -18.91 16.42
N THR A 321 -1.03 -18.14 17.19
CA THR A 321 -0.65 -17.79 18.56
C THR A 321 -1.66 -18.37 19.54
N SER A 322 -1.15 -19.03 20.57
CA SER A 322 -1.91 -19.43 21.74
C SER A 322 -1.58 -18.46 22.89
N PRO A 323 -2.56 -18.05 23.69
CA PRO A 323 -2.32 -17.26 24.87
C PRO A 323 -1.46 -18.08 25.85
N PHE A 324 -0.30 -17.52 26.22
CA PHE A 324 0.56 -17.97 27.31
C PHE A 324 1.32 -19.31 27.13
N ASP A 325 1.06 -20.05 26.07
CA ASP A 325 1.59 -21.41 25.90
C ASP A 325 2.62 -21.47 24.74
N CYS A 326 2.16 -21.24 23.51
CA CYS A 326 2.99 -21.52 22.35
C CYS A 326 2.72 -20.64 21.13
N VAL A 327 3.74 -20.57 20.27
CA VAL A 327 3.61 -20.14 18.87
C VAL A 327 3.65 -21.39 18.00
N THR A 328 2.67 -21.52 17.12
CA THR A 328 2.58 -22.64 16.18
C THR A 328 2.75 -22.12 14.75
N ILE A 329 3.61 -22.79 13.97
CA ILE A 329 3.78 -22.55 12.54
C ILE A 329 3.25 -23.77 11.79
N THR A 330 2.32 -23.57 10.87
CA THR A 330 1.72 -24.65 10.06
C THR A 330 1.71 -24.30 8.57
N SER A 331 1.59 -25.30 7.71
CA SER A 331 1.36 -25.10 6.28
C SER A 331 -0.01 -24.48 6.01
N VAL A 332 -0.11 -23.62 4.99
CA VAL A 332 -1.41 -23.10 4.55
C VAL A 332 -2.19 -24.22 3.86
N PRO A 333 -3.43 -24.52 4.29
CA PRO A 333 -4.22 -25.54 3.64
C PRO A 333 -4.65 -25.05 2.26
N THR A 334 -4.43 -25.87 1.24
CA THR A 334 -4.93 -25.65 -0.12
C THR A 334 -5.96 -26.71 -0.48
N PHE A 335 -6.80 -26.39 -1.46
CA PHE A 335 -7.87 -27.30 -1.88
C PHE A 335 -7.35 -28.61 -2.49
N ASP A 336 -6.26 -28.53 -3.25
CA ASP A 336 -5.72 -29.65 -4.04
C ASP A 336 -4.77 -30.54 -3.24
N GLN A 337 -4.51 -30.23 -1.97
CA GLN A 337 -3.68 -31.07 -1.12
C GLN A 337 -4.42 -32.38 -0.79
N PRO A 338 -3.85 -33.56 -1.12
CA PRO A 338 -4.41 -34.82 -0.67
C PRO A 338 -4.42 -34.85 0.86
N PRO A 339 -5.33 -35.61 1.49
CA PRO A 339 -5.40 -35.68 2.94
C PRO A 339 -4.09 -36.18 3.53
N GLY A 340 -3.32 -35.25 4.07
CA GLY A 340 -2.02 -35.44 4.70
C GLY A 340 -1.96 -34.59 5.96
N VAL A 341 -1.28 -35.09 6.99
CA VAL A 341 -1.09 -34.37 8.25
C VAL A 341 -0.35 -33.05 7.92
N ALA A 342 -1.01 -31.91 8.13
CA ALA A 342 -0.37 -30.60 7.97
C ALA A 342 0.92 -30.58 8.81
N GLN A 343 2.04 -30.18 8.19
CA GLN A 343 3.30 -30.11 8.91
C GLN A 343 3.23 -28.94 9.91
N GLU A 344 3.14 -29.27 11.18
CA GLU A 344 3.03 -28.32 12.29
C GLU A 344 4.34 -28.31 13.08
N SER A 345 4.80 -27.11 13.43
CA SER A 345 5.92 -26.90 14.35
C SER A 345 5.43 -26.01 15.48
N ARG A 346 5.42 -26.55 16.69
CA ARG A 346 4.98 -25.86 17.91
C ARG A 346 6.20 -25.47 18.74
N TYR A 347 6.23 -24.22 19.17
CA TYR A 347 7.31 -23.62 19.94
C TYR A 347 6.76 -23.09 21.25
N ASP A 348 7.28 -23.61 22.37
CA ASP A 348 6.93 -23.17 23.71
C ASP A 348 7.48 -21.76 23.96
N LEU A 349 6.66 -20.90 24.56
CA LEU A 349 7.05 -19.55 24.96
C LEU A 349 7.72 -19.51 26.35
N GLY A 350 7.93 -20.66 27.01
CA GLY A 350 8.64 -20.77 28.27
C GLY A 350 7.81 -20.25 29.44
N GLU A 351 6.55 -20.66 29.52
CA GLU A 351 5.59 -20.30 30.58
C GLU A 351 5.38 -18.78 30.78
N ARG A 352 5.55 -17.99 29.71
CA ARG A 352 5.34 -16.54 29.76
C ARG A 352 3.85 -16.21 29.84
N TRP A 353 3.44 -15.56 30.93
CA TRP A 353 2.06 -15.14 31.17
C TRP A 353 1.74 -13.76 30.58
N ASP A 354 2.12 -13.50 29.32
CA ASP A 354 1.71 -12.30 28.60
C ASP A 354 1.33 -12.55 27.12
N PRO A 355 0.42 -11.75 26.55
CA PRO A 355 -0.06 -11.98 25.19
C PRO A 355 1.00 -11.63 24.14
N VAL A 356 1.01 -12.38 23.04
CA VAL A 356 1.79 -12.03 21.84
C VAL A 356 1.22 -10.74 21.25
N SER A 357 2.05 -9.70 21.20
CA SER A 357 1.70 -8.36 20.74
C SER A 357 1.87 -8.16 19.24
N GLY A 358 2.53 -9.09 18.54
CA GLY A 358 2.69 -9.06 17.10
C GLY A 358 3.76 -10.03 16.60
N ALA A 359 3.72 -10.35 15.31
CA ALA A 359 4.69 -11.22 14.65
C ALA A 359 4.92 -10.82 13.19
N VAL A 360 6.16 -10.95 12.73
CA VAL A 360 6.60 -10.60 11.36
C VAL A 360 7.63 -11.61 10.86
N MET A 361 7.90 -11.58 9.55
CA MET A 361 8.94 -12.40 8.94
C MET A 361 10.01 -11.51 8.29
N SER A 362 11.27 -11.88 8.49
CA SER A 362 12.42 -11.38 7.75
C SER A 362 13.16 -12.55 7.10
N ARG A 363 14.32 -12.26 6.49
CA ARG A 363 15.27 -13.30 6.06
C ARG A 363 16.63 -13.06 6.70
N ASP A 364 17.37 -14.12 6.95
CA ASP A 364 18.76 -14.03 7.43
C ASP A 364 19.75 -13.73 6.30
N THR A 365 21.05 -13.73 6.61
CA THR A 365 22.14 -13.54 5.64
C THR A 365 22.19 -14.63 4.56
N ASN A 366 21.64 -15.82 4.84
CA ASN A 366 21.60 -16.98 3.96
C ASN A 366 20.27 -17.09 3.18
N GLY A 367 19.33 -16.19 3.47
CA GLY A 367 18.02 -16.14 2.83
C GLY A 367 16.96 -17.02 3.48
N ALA A 368 17.29 -17.73 4.57
CA ALA A 368 16.32 -18.52 5.29
C ALA A 368 15.31 -17.58 5.98
N PRO A 369 14.01 -17.92 5.97
CA PRO A 369 13.01 -17.11 6.64
C PRO A 369 13.19 -17.18 8.14
N VAL A 370 13.15 -16.01 8.79
CA VAL A 370 13.20 -15.86 10.24
C VAL A 370 11.91 -15.21 10.69
N VAL A 371 11.21 -15.86 11.60
CA VAL A 371 10.01 -15.30 12.23
C VAL A 371 10.45 -14.53 13.46
N HIS A 372 10.00 -13.29 13.60
CA HIS A 372 10.18 -12.47 14.81
C HIS A 372 8.83 -12.27 15.46
N PHE A 373 8.78 -12.35 16.78
CA PHE A 373 7.56 -12.10 17.53
C PHE A 373 7.86 -11.32 18.80
N THR A 374 6.83 -10.63 19.29
CA THR A 374 6.91 -9.80 20.50
C THR A 374 5.78 -10.17 21.43
N THR A 375 6.00 -10.00 22.72
CA THR A 375 5.02 -10.13 23.79
C THR A 375 4.87 -8.80 24.53
N LEU A 376 3.71 -8.57 25.13
CA LEU A 376 3.39 -7.24 25.66
C LEU A 376 4.37 -6.75 26.72
N THR A 377 4.84 -7.60 27.64
CA THR A 377 5.60 -7.16 28.84
C THR A 377 6.95 -7.85 29.01
N THR A 378 7.15 -9.00 28.35
CA THR A 378 8.34 -9.84 28.54
C THR A 378 9.32 -9.76 27.38
N THR A 379 9.01 -9.05 26.28
CA THR A 379 9.85 -8.98 25.07
C THR A 379 11.33 -8.71 25.36
N ALA A 380 11.64 -7.72 26.20
CA ALA A 380 13.02 -7.36 26.50
C ALA A 380 13.78 -8.43 27.32
N SER A 381 13.09 -9.16 28.21
CA SER A 381 13.70 -10.16 29.12
C SER A 381 13.59 -11.60 28.60
N ALA A 382 12.73 -11.83 27.62
CA ALA A 382 12.47 -13.10 26.99
C ALA A 382 13.70 -13.64 26.25
N ASP A 383 14.12 -14.87 26.49
CA ASP A 383 15.21 -15.50 25.72
C ASP A 383 14.81 -15.69 24.24
N THR A 384 13.69 -16.40 24.01
CA THR A 384 13.10 -16.63 22.69
C THR A 384 12.30 -15.43 22.17
N CYS A 385 12.69 -14.89 21.01
CA CYS A 385 11.97 -13.80 20.33
C CYS A 385 12.01 -13.91 18.79
N SER A 386 12.70 -14.93 18.28
CA SER A 386 12.87 -15.20 16.85
C SER A 386 13.13 -16.67 16.58
N LEU A 387 12.65 -17.19 15.45
CA LEU A 387 12.74 -18.61 15.07
C LEU A 387 13.15 -18.75 13.60
N GLN A 388 14.11 -19.63 13.29
CA GLN A 388 14.43 -20.02 11.91
C GLN A 388 13.48 -21.14 11.44
N THR A 389 13.02 -21.05 10.19
CA THR A 389 11.75 -21.67 9.77
C THR A 389 11.88 -23.14 9.31
N LEU A 390 11.13 -24.06 9.96
CA LEU A 390 10.82 -25.52 9.73
C LEU A 390 11.81 -26.65 10.03
N THR A 391 13.11 -26.45 10.08
CA THR A 391 14.02 -27.60 10.33
C THR A 391 14.24 -27.90 11.80
N GLY A 392 13.73 -27.05 12.70
CA GLY A 392 13.96 -27.18 14.13
C GLY A 392 15.41 -26.88 14.51
N GLU A 393 15.55 -26.50 15.78
CA GLU A 393 16.77 -26.52 16.60
C GLU A 393 17.70 -25.30 16.65
N GLU A 394 17.71 -24.38 15.69
CA GLU A 394 18.61 -23.20 15.81
C GLU A 394 17.84 -21.91 16.12
N GLU A 395 17.93 -21.46 17.38
CA GLU A 395 17.78 -20.05 17.70
C GLU A 395 18.84 -19.26 16.93
N PRO A 396 18.51 -18.07 16.37
CA PRO A 396 19.54 -17.21 15.81
C PRO A 396 20.63 -16.99 16.84
N SER A 397 21.88 -17.28 16.49
CA SER A 397 23.04 -17.21 17.41
C SER A 397 23.29 -15.80 17.96
N GLN A 398 22.65 -14.78 17.40
CA GLN A 398 22.76 -13.39 17.79
C GLN A 398 21.38 -12.80 18.11
N MET A 399 21.33 -12.05 19.21
CA MET A 399 20.15 -11.31 19.62
C MET A 399 19.71 -10.34 18.50
N PRO A 400 18.42 -10.32 18.12
CA PRO A 400 17.95 -9.43 17.07
C PRO A 400 18.22 -7.94 17.40
N PRO A 401 18.62 -7.11 16.41
CA PRO A 401 18.93 -5.69 16.64
C PRO A 401 17.77 -4.88 17.24
N TRP A 402 16.52 -5.25 16.94
CA TRP A 402 15.34 -4.61 17.50
C TRP A 402 15.18 -4.89 19.00
N LYS A 403 15.54 -6.09 19.48
CA LYS A 403 15.49 -6.43 20.91
C LYS A 403 16.59 -5.70 21.69
N GLN A 404 17.78 -5.58 21.10
CA GLN A 404 18.85 -4.75 21.65
C GLN A 404 18.41 -3.29 21.82
N ALA A 405 17.77 -2.71 20.79
CA ALA A 405 17.30 -1.33 20.85
C ALA A 405 16.24 -1.09 21.94
N ILE A 406 15.39 -2.08 22.22
CA ILE A 406 14.46 -2.04 23.34
C ILE A 406 15.22 -2.01 24.67
N ALA A 407 16.22 -2.89 24.84
CA ALA A 407 17.03 -2.93 26.06
C ALA A 407 17.81 -1.62 26.29
N GLU A 408 18.39 -1.05 25.24
CA GLU A 408 19.06 0.27 25.29
C GLU A 408 18.10 1.40 25.65
N SER A 409 16.87 1.35 25.12
CA SER A 409 15.81 2.32 25.45
C SER A 409 15.40 2.22 26.92
N LYS A 410 15.29 1.00 27.47
CA LYS A 410 15.03 0.78 28.90
C LYS A 410 16.14 1.36 29.77
N ALA A 411 17.40 1.09 29.42
CA ALA A 411 18.56 1.60 30.16
C ALA A 411 18.61 3.14 30.14
N THR A 412 18.34 3.74 28.97
CA THR A 412 18.28 5.20 28.80
C THR A 412 17.18 5.80 29.67
N PHE A 413 15.97 5.26 29.62
CA PHE A 413 14.84 5.73 30.43
C PHE A 413 15.11 5.58 31.94
N SER A 414 15.72 4.47 32.35
CA SER A 414 16.13 4.27 33.74
C SER A 414 17.11 5.35 34.21
N ALA A 415 18.09 5.70 33.38
CA ALA A 415 19.06 6.73 33.71
C ALA A 415 18.43 8.13 33.74
N GLU A 416 17.58 8.46 32.77
CA GLU A 416 16.87 9.74 32.68
C GLU A 416 15.95 9.98 33.90
N HIS A 417 15.34 8.92 34.43
CA HIS A 417 14.38 8.99 35.53
C HIS A 417 14.91 8.51 36.89
N ASN A 418 16.20 8.15 37.00
CA ASN A 418 16.83 7.62 38.21
C ASN A 418 16.10 6.40 38.81
N LEU A 419 15.75 5.43 37.97
CA LEU A 419 14.95 4.25 38.36
C LEU A 419 15.79 3.03 38.75
N ASP A 420 17.13 3.11 38.73
CA ASP A 420 18.03 2.00 39.10
C ASP A 420 17.72 0.64 38.42
N GLY A 421 17.27 0.68 37.17
CA GLY A 421 16.89 -0.49 36.38
C GLY A 421 15.42 -0.92 36.53
N HIS A 422 14.65 -0.29 37.43
CA HIS A 422 13.23 -0.55 37.65
C HIS A 422 12.34 0.04 36.55
N VAL A 423 12.43 -0.56 35.36
CA VAL A 423 11.69 -0.16 34.16
C VAL A 423 10.89 -1.32 33.61
N GLN A 424 9.56 -1.17 33.62
CA GLN A 424 8.65 -2.03 32.87
C GLN A 424 8.52 -1.52 31.44
N GLU A 425 8.86 -2.39 30.51
CA GLU A 425 8.68 -2.16 29.08
C GLU A 425 7.35 -2.76 28.64
N ARG A 426 6.66 -2.07 27.72
CA ARG A 426 5.51 -2.64 27.02
C ARG A 426 5.67 -2.55 25.53
N THR A 427 5.69 -3.70 24.84
CA THR A 427 5.79 -3.79 23.38
C THR A 427 4.40 -3.99 22.83
N TRP A 428 3.91 -3.00 22.11
CA TRP A 428 2.52 -2.98 21.63
C TRP A 428 2.37 -3.57 20.23
N GLY A 429 3.42 -3.57 19.42
CA GLY A 429 3.37 -4.11 18.07
C GLY A 429 4.71 -4.12 17.38
N ILE A 430 4.79 -4.90 16.30
CA ILE A 430 5.96 -5.10 15.46
C ILE A 430 5.52 -5.13 13.99
N ALA A 431 6.26 -4.46 13.11
CA ALA A 431 6.01 -4.47 11.67
C ALA A 431 7.33 -4.60 10.90
N ALA A 432 7.34 -5.38 9.83
CA ALA A 432 8.48 -5.47 8.93
C ALA A 432 8.28 -4.53 7.74
N SER A 433 9.35 -3.89 7.30
CA SER A 433 9.40 -3.22 6.00
C SER A 433 9.00 -4.19 4.88
N PRO A 434 8.52 -3.71 3.72
CA PRO A 434 8.10 -4.56 2.61
C PRO A 434 9.20 -5.54 2.13
N SER A 435 10.45 -5.11 2.18
CA SER A 435 11.66 -5.89 1.90
C SER A 435 12.09 -6.80 3.06
N GLY A 436 11.62 -6.55 4.29
CA GLY A 436 12.03 -7.27 5.49
C GLY A 436 13.47 -6.98 5.95
N ASP A 437 14.08 -5.89 5.47
CA ASP A 437 15.43 -5.46 5.87
C ASP A 437 15.45 -4.45 7.01
N CYS A 438 14.27 -4.01 7.45
CA CYS A 438 14.06 -3.22 8.66
C CYS A 438 12.81 -3.71 9.39
N ILE A 439 12.88 -3.71 10.73
CA ILE A 439 11.79 -4.03 11.64
C ILE A 439 11.51 -2.81 12.52
N ALA A 440 10.23 -2.43 12.59
CA ALA A 440 9.71 -1.41 13.47
C ALA A 440 9.10 -2.06 14.71
N THR A 441 9.46 -1.60 15.91
CA THR A 441 8.79 -1.99 17.17
C THR A 441 8.23 -0.76 17.88
N CYS A 442 7.00 -0.85 18.38
CA CYS A 442 6.36 0.23 19.14
C CYS A 442 6.33 -0.12 20.62
N ILE A 443 7.02 0.67 21.44
CA ILE A 443 7.16 0.43 22.88
C ILE A 443 6.71 1.62 23.73
N THR A 444 6.38 1.34 24.98
CA THR A 444 6.24 2.34 26.06
C THR A 444 7.07 1.90 27.26
N LEU A 445 7.58 2.85 28.02
CA LEU A 445 8.44 2.59 29.17
C LEU A 445 7.82 3.23 30.42
N HIS A 446 7.79 2.48 31.50
CA HIS A 446 7.13 2.87 32.75
C HIS A 446 8.00 2.45 33.95
N PRO A 447 7.99 3.19 35.06
CA PRO A 447 8.54 2.69 36.32
C PRO A 447 7.87 1.36 36.71
N SER A 448 8.65 0.37 37.16
CA SER A 448 8.10 -0.93 37.60
C SER A 448 7.83 -1.01 39.10
N ASP A 449 8.42 -0.12 39.89
CA ASP A 449 8.39 -0.10 41.35
C ASP A 449 7.59 1.08 41.94
N ALA A 450 7.05 1.95 41.09
CA ALA A 450 6.28 3.13 41.49
C ALA A 450 5.08 3.39 40.58
N VAL A 451 4.02 3.99 41.15
CA VAL A 451 2.85 4.44 40.36
C VAL A 451 3.20 5.76 39.69
N ALA A 452 3.25 5.76 38.35
CA ALA A 452 3.43 6.98 37.57
C ALA A 452 2.09 7.69 37.37
N ASN A 453 1.98 8.94 37.81
CA ASN A 453 0.83 9.80 37.48
C ASN A 453 1.11 10.52 36.15
N ILE A 454 0.57 9.98 35.06
CA ILE A 454 0.83 10.48 33.70
C ILE A 454 -0.45 11.10 33.15
N VAL A 455 -0.37 12.38 32.83
CA VAL A 455 -1.41 13.14 32.14
C VAL A 455 -1.31 12.94 30.62
N PRO A 456 -2.43 12.99 29.85
CA PRO A 456 -2.44 12.65 28.43
C PRO A 456 -1.38 13.34 27.58
N HIS A 457 -1.09 14.62 27.82
CA HIS A 457 -0.09 15.38 27.05
C HIS A 457 1.37 14.93 27.26
N VAL A 458 1.63 14.13 28.30
CA VAL A 458 2.96 13.56 28.59
C VAL A 458 3.08 12.14 28.02
N GLN A 459 1.96 11.52 27.60
CA GLN A 459 1.98 10.19 27.03
C GLN A 459 2.82 10.17 25.75
N LYS A 460 3.81 9.27 25.75
CA LYS A 460 4.72 9.08 24.64
C LYS A 460 4.93 7.61 24.41
N CYS A 461 4.88 7.18 23.16
CA CYS A 461 5.42 5.90 22.74
C CYS A 461 6.64 6.10 21.85
N LEU A 462 7.49 5.08 21.82
CA LEU A 462 8.72 5.06 21.02
C LEU A 462 8.51 4.07 19.89
N LEU A 463 8.69 4.53 18.66
CA LEU A 463 8.82 3.68 17.49
C LEU A 463 10.31 3.52 17.19
N LEU A 464 10.80 2.29 17.31
CA LEU A 464 12.19 1.93 17.06
C LEU A 464 12.30 1.26 15.71
N LEU A 465 13.11 1.81 14.80
CA LEU A 465 13.37 1.26 13.48
C LEU A 465 14.76 0.63 13.45
N SER A 466 14.81 -0.69 13.54
CA SER A 466 16.05 -1.44 13.58
C SER A 466 16.31 -2.14 12.24
N PRO A 467 17.51 -1.98 11.65
CA PRO A 467 17.88 -2.73 10.45
C PRO A 467 18.04 -4.21 10.80
N CYS A 468 17.74 -5.08 9.83
CA CYS A 468 18.01 -6.51 9.90
C CYS A 468 19.26 -6.84 9.08
N ASP A 469 20.03 -7.83 9.52
CA ASP A 469 21.22 -8.35 8.83
C ASP A 469 20.86 -9.22 7.60
N SER A 470 19.82 -8.84 6.86
CA SER A 470 19.42 -9.53 5.64
C SER A 470 20.30 -9.09 4.47
N ASN A 471 20.82 -10.05 3.71
CA ASN A 471 21.42 -9.73 2.41
C ASN A 471 20.32 -9.15 1.50
N VAL A 472 20.68 -8.09 0.77
CA VAL A 472 19.84 -7.37 -0.20
C VAL A 472 19.16 -8.32 -1.19
N PHE A 473 19.89 -9.33 -1.64
CA PHE A 473 19.38 -10.36 -2.55
C PHE A 473 18.13 -11.04 -1.98
N TYR A 474 18.15 -11.36 -0.69
CA TYR A 474 17.04 -12.02 -0.02
C TYR A 474 15.94 -11.07 0.41
N ALA A 475 16.29 -9.84 0.83
CA ALA A 475 15.32 -8.80 1.12
C ALA A 475 14.43 -8.50 -0.11
N LEU A 476 15.01 -8.50 -1.31
CA LEU A 476 14.30 -8.31 -2.57
C LEU A 476 13.54 -9.56 -3.05
N GLN A 477 13.79 -10.73 -2.44
CA GLN A 477 13.04 -11.98 -2.65
C GLN A 477 12.04 -12.27 -1.53
N ASN A 478 11.74 -11.29 -0.68
CA ASN A 478 10.69 -11.41 0.32
C ASN A 478 9.32 -11.55 -0.39
N PRO A 479 8.50 -12.57 -0.10
CA PRO A 479 7.18 -12.73 -0.72
C PRO A 479 6.31 -11.46 -0.62
N THR A 480 6.39 -10.73 0.49
CA THR A 480 5.68 -9.45 0.67
C THR A 480 6.15 -8.36 -0.30
N ALA A 481 7.43 -8.38 -0.70
CA ALA A 481 8.01 -7.54 -1.75
C ALA A 481 7.71 -8.06 -3.17
N GLN A 482 7.35 -9.34 -3.34
CA GLN A 482 7.02 -9.94 -4.63
C GLN A 482 5.54 -9.81 -4.99
N GLU A 483 4.63 -9.82 -4.00
CA GLU A 483 3.18 -9.62 -4.20
C GLU A 483 2.85 -8.21 -4.74
N GLY A 484 2.74 -8.06 -6.06
CA GLY A 484 2.39 -6.78 -6.71
C GLY A 484 3.13 -6.44 -7.99
N ASN A 485 3.88 -7.37 -8.60
CA ASN A 485 4.91 -7.02 -9.60
C ASN A 485 5.84 -5.90 -9.08
N LEU A 486 6.06 -5.86 -7.76
CA LEU A 486 6.71 -4.78 -7.02
C LEU A 486 8.22 -4.70 -7.25
N PHE A 487 8.81 -5.67 -7.94
CA PHE A 487 10.19 -5.57 -8.37
C PHE A 487 10.31 -4.65 -9.60
N CYS A 488 10.07 -3.38 -9.33
CA CYS A 488 10.43 -2.27 -10.18
C CYS A 488 11.57 -1.50 -9.49
N PRO A 489 12.52 -0.92 -10.25
CA PRO A 489 13.57 -0.06 -9.71
C PRO A 489 13.10 0.94 -8.65
N PRO A 490 11.91 1.56 -8.71
CA PRO A 490 11.38 2.45 -7.68
C PRO A 490 11.42 1.94 -6.24
N VAL A 491 11.13 0.65 -6.00
CA VAL A 491 11.19 0.09 -4.63
C VAL A 491 12.64 -0.06 -4.18
N ALA A 492 13.52 -0.52 -5.06
CA ALA A 492 14.96 -0.57 -4.76
C ALA A 492 15.52 0.85 -4.58
N GLU A 493 15.10 1.81 -5.38
CA GLU A 493 15.53 3.20 -5.30
C GLU A 493 15.08 3.88 -3.99
N ASP A 494 13.85 3.61 -3.54
CA ASP A 494 13.35 4.04 -2.22
C ASP A 494 14.15 3.40 -1.07
N LEU A 495 14.42 2.09 -1.14
CA LEU A 495 15.22 1.35 -0.14
C LEU A 495 16.68 1.82 -0.11
N TYR A 496 17.25 2.11 -1.29
CA TYR A 496 18.60 2.62 -1.41
C TYR A 496 18.79 3.90 -0.63
N PHE A 497 17.83 4.81 -0.78
CA PHE A 497 17.93 6.11 -0.16
C PHE A 497 17.81 6.01 1.36
N ASN A 498 16.96 5.13 1.89
CA ASN A 498 16.96 4.84 3.33
C ASN A 498 18.31 4.29 3.77
N ARG A 499 18.92 3.40 2.98
CA ARG A 499 20.25 2.85 3.30
C ARG A 499 21.37 3.87 3.23
N LEU A 500 21.30 4.88 2.36
CA LEU A 500 22.27 5.99 2.32
C LEU A 500 22.34 6.75 3.67
N GLN A 501 21.28 6.70 4.47
CA GLN A 501 21.25 7.30 5.81
C GLN A 501 22.03 6.47 6.86
N HIS A 502 22.51 5.28 6.51
CA HIS A 502 23.28 4.37 7.36
C HIS A 502 24.73 4.25 6.84
N PRO A 503 25.71 4.99 7.41
CA PRO A 503 27.07 5.10 6.88
C PRO A 503 27.83 3.78 6.76
N ASP A 504 27.51 2.81 7.62
CA ASP A 504 28.25 1.55 7.74
C ASP A 504 27.95 0.54 6.61
N ASN A 505 26.90 0.78 5.81
CA ASN A 505 26.28 -0.24 4.94
C ASN A 505 26.81 -0.30 3.49
N GLN A 506 28.03 0.18 3.22
CA GLN A 506 28.70 0.13 1.90
C GLN A 506 27.74 0.38 0.70
N PRO A 507 27.10 1.57 0.60
CA PRO A 507 25.96 1.81 -0.29
C PRO A 507 26.27 1.59 -1.78
N LYS A 508 27.52 1.70 -2.22
CA LYS A 508 27.87 1.44 -3.62
C LYS A 508 27.67 -0.03 -4.00
N GLN A 509 28.15 -0.96 -3.17
CA GLN A 509 27.98 -2.39 -3.40
C GLN A 509 26.51 -2.81 -3.37
N TRP A 510 25.72 -2.12 -2.54
CA TRP A 510 24.28 -2.28 -2.50
C TRP A 510 23.62 -1.93 -3.84
N ALA A 511 23.95 -0.75 -4.39
CA ALA A 511 23.40 -0.30 -5.67
C ALA A 511 23.80 -1.24 -6.80
N ASP A 512 25.06 -1.67 -6.84
CA ASP A 512 25.56 -2.63 -7.83
C ASP A 512 24.80 -3.98 -7.74
N SER A 513 24.52 -4.44 -6.51
CA SER A 513 23.74 -5.66 -6.25
C SER A 513 22.30 -5.52 -6.74
N CYS A 514 21.63 -4.39 -6.47
CA CYS A 514 20.29 -4.11 -6.97
C CYS A 514 20.24 -4.04 -8.50
N VAL A 515 21.21 -3.38 -9.15
CA VAL A 515 21.31 -3.35 -10.62
C VAL A 515 21.45 -4.76 -11.19
N SER A 516 22.24 -5.62 -10.55
CA SER A 516 22.39 -7.02 -10.97
C SER A 516 21.10 -7.84 -10.83
N LEU A 517 20.31 -7.58 -9.79
CA LEU A 517 19.03 -8.24 -9.55
C LEU A 517 17.95 -7.76 -10.51
N ILE A 518 17.86 -6.45 -10.75
CA ILE A 518 16.95 -5.83 -11.75
C ILE A 518 17.12 -6.49 -13.12
N ARG A 519 18.35 -6.84 -13.50
CA ARG A 519 18.60 -7.60 -14.73
C ARG A 519 17.93 -8.98 -14.75
N ASN A 520 17.93 -9.71 -13.64
CA ASN A 520 17.42 -11.09 -13.58
C ASN A 520 15.88 -11.16 -13.60
N PHE A 521 15.22 -10.09 -13.14
CA PHE A 521 13.76 -9.99 -13.12
C PHE A 521 13.22 -9.11 -14.26
N ALA A 522 14.09 -8.57 -15.12
CA ALA A 522 13.66 -7.79 -16.27
C ALA A 522 12.82 -8.67 -17.20
N PRO A 523 11.60 -8.24 -17.57
CA PRO A 523 10.86 -8.94 -18.62
C PRO A 523 11.68 -8.94 -19.91
N GLU A 524 11.52 -9.97 -20.73
CA GLU A 524 12.22 -10.05 -22.02
C GLU A 524 11.96 -8.77 -22.82
N SER A 525 13.02 -8.00 -23.08
CA SER A 525 12.95 -6.78 -23.88
C SER A 525 12.62 -7.15 -25.32
N LYS A 526 11.34 -7.18 -25.67
CA LYS A 526 10.89 -7.18 -27.05
C LYS A 526 11.05 -5.76 -27.61
N ASP A 527 11.54 -5.64 -28.84
CA ASP A 527 11.47 -4.37 -29.58
C ASP A 527 10.03 -3.89 -29.64
N LEU A 528 9.82 -2.58 -29.84
CA LEU A 528 8.45 -2.05 -29.95
C LEU A 528 7.69 -2.91 -30.96
N PRO A 529 6.59 -3.56 -30.55
CA PRO A 529 5.85 -4.43 -31.43
C PRO A 529 5.36 -3.59 -32.64
N GLY A 530 5.37 -4.17 -33.84
CA GLY A 530 4.72 -3.56 -35.00
C GLY A 530 3.19 -3.48 -34.86
N GLU A 531 2.66 -4.05 -33.78
CA GLU A 531 1.26 -4.07 -33.38
C GLU A 531 0.93 -2.77 -32.60
N LEU A 532 -0.15 -2.10 -32.97
CA LEU A 532 -0.56 -0.79 -32.43
C LEU A 532 -1.29 -0.89 -31.07
N ASP A 533 -1.22 -2.03 -30.38
CA ASP A 533 -1.82 -2.17 -29.04
C ASP A 533 -1.10 -1.23 -28.06
N PRO A 534 -1.78 -0.18 -27.55
CA PRO A 534 -1.11 0.82 -26.75
C PRO A 534 -0.66 0.29 -25.38
N ILE A 535 -1.23 -0.81 -24.87
CA ILE A 535 -0.75 -1.46 -23.64
C ILE A 535 0.61 -2.06 -23.87
N LEU A 536 0.76 -2.89 -24.91
CA LEU A 536 2.04 -3.54 -25.23
C LEU A 536 3.11 -2.48 -25.53
N LEU A 537 2.72 -1.36 -26.16
CA LEU A 537 3.59 -0.21 -26.34
C LEU A 537 4.00 0.42 -24.99
N ALA A 538 3.06 0.65 -24.07
CA ALA A 538 3.35 1.21 -22.75
C ALA A 538 4.23 0.26 -21.90
N GLU A 539 4.01 -1.05 -21.97
CA GLU A 539 4.83 -2.06 -21.30
C GLU A 539 6.25 -2.15 -21.89
N SER A 540 6.38 -2.07 -23.21
CA SER A 540 7.69 -2.02 -23.89
C SER A 540 8.48 -0.77 -23.48
N VAL A 541 7.83 0.41 -23.51
CA VAL A 541 8.43 1.68 -23.05
C VAL A 541 8.83 1.60 -21.58
N ARG A 542 7.96 1.07 -20.71
CA ARG A 542 8.26 0.88 -19.29
C ARG A 542 9.47 -0.04 -19.12
N THR A 543 9.52 -1.14 -19.85
CA THR A 543 10.64 -2.09 -19.81
C THR A 543 11.95 -1.41 -20.18
N LYS A 544 11.99 -0.66 -21.28
CA LYS A 544 13.19 0.10 -21.69
C LYS A 544 13.58 1.17 -20.65
N LEU A 545 12.64 2.00 -20.19
CA LEU A 545 12.98 3.09 -19.28
C LEU A 545 13.36 2.62 -17.87
N TYR A 546 12.73 1.55 -17.37
CA TYR A 546 12.92 1.12 -15.99
C TYR A 546 13.87 -0.06 -15.85
N PHE A 547 14.00 -0.95 -16.82
CA PHE A 547 14.85 -2.15 -16.68
C PHE A 547 16.16 -2.07 -17.46
N GLU A 548 16.36 -1.06 -18.30
CA GLU A 548 17.64 -0.86 -18.97
C GLU A 548 18.74 -0.47 -17.95
N ILE A 549 19.80 -1.29 -17.92
CA ILE A 549 20.87 -1.23 -16.92
C ILE A 549 21.55 0.14 -16.85
N SER A 550 21.75 0.78 -18.01
CA SER A 550 22.36 2.11 -18.12
C SER A 550 21.53 3.16 -17.37
N ILE A 551 20.22 3.15 -17.58
CA ILE A 551 19.26 4.09 -16.98
C ILE A 551 19.08 3.80 -15.48
N VAL A 552 18.93 2.53 -15.10
CA VAL A 552 18.83 2.11 -13.68
C VAL A 552 20.05 2.57 -12.90
N LYS A 553 21.25 2.30 -13.42
CA LYS A 553 22.50 2.73 -12.78
C LYS A 553 22.57 4.25 -12.66
N ALA A 554 22.19 4.98 -13.70
CA ALA A 554 22.13 6.44 -13.66
C ALA A 554 21.19 6.96 -12.55
N ARG A 555 20.02 6.33 -12.34
CA ARG A 555 19.10 6.71 -11.26
C ARG A 555 19.67 6.46 -9.86
N PHE A 556 20.33 5.32 -9.62
CA PHE A 556 21.05 5.10 -8.35
C PHE A 556 22.14 6.15 -8.11
N GLU A 557 22.88 6.52 -9.15
CA GLU A 557 23.90 7.57 -9.06
C GLU A 557 23.27 8.95 -8.80
N VAL A 558 22.11 9.26 -9.39
CA VAL A 558 21.33 10.48 -9.07
C VAL A 558 20.93 10.50 -7.60
N LEU A 559 20.41 9.40 -7.05
CA LEU A 559 20.02 9.31 -5.64
C LEU A 559 21.22 9.52 -4.70
N ALA A 560 22.35 8.88 -4.99
CA ALA A 560 23.58 9.06 -4.23
C ALA A 560 24.09 10.52 -4.30
N ALA A 561 24.05 11.14 -5.48
CA ALA A 561 24.46 12.53 -5.66
C ALA A 561 23.50 13.51 -4.97
N MET A 562 22.20 13.23 -4.97
CA MET A 562 21.19 13.99 -4.23
C MET A 562 21.45 13.97 -2.73
N PHE A 563 21.72 12.80 -2.16
CA PHE A 563 22.06 12.65 -0.75
C PHE A 563 23.32 13.46 -0.38
N LYS A 564 24.35 13.42 -1.24
CA LYS A 564 25.59 14.21 -1.08
C LYS A 564 25.44 15.70 -1.41
N LYS A 565 24.26 16.14 -1.89
CA LYS A 565 24.00 17.50 -2.39
C LYS A 565 24.92 17.93 -3.56
N ASP A 566 25.39 16.97 -4.37
CA ASP A 566 26.26 17.22 -5.53
C ASP A 566 25.43 17.53 -6.80
N ARG A 567 25.20 18.82 -7.05
CA ARG A 567 24.38 19.29 -8.19
C ARG A 567 25.00 19.04 -9.57
N ARG A 568 26.34 18.97 -9.67
CA ARG A 568 27.01 18.78 -10.97
C ARG A 568 26.83 17.35 -11.44
N SER A 569 27.15 16.39 -10.57
CA SER A 569 26.98 14.97 -10.86
C SER A 569 25.54 14.63 -11.26
N ILE A 570 24.54 15.21 -10.59
CA ILE A 570 23.12 15.03 -10.93
C ILE A 570 22.83 15.40 -12.40
N SER A 571 23.42 16.47 -12.92
CA SER A 571 23.13 16.94 -14.29
C SER A 571 23.68 15.97 -15.34
N ASP A 572 24.90 15.47 -15.14
CA ASP A 572 25.54 14.50 -16.03
C ASP A 572 24.75 13.19 -16.08
N LYS A 573 24.21 12.74 -14.94
CA LYS A 573 23.42 11.49 -14.87
C LYS A 573 22.02 11.62 -15.46
N HIS A 574 21.39 12.79 -15.38
CA HIS A 574 20.14 13.02 -16.09
C HIS A 574 20.30 12.89 -17.61
N HIS A 575 21.48 13.19 -18.18
CA HIS A 575 21.72 13.06 -19.61
C HIS A 575 21.43 11.64 -20.14
N VAL A 576 21.92 10.61 -19.44
CA VAL A 576 21.68 9.19 -19.79
C VAL A 576 20.19 8.86 -19.76
N ILE A 577 19.48 9.34 -18.75
CA ILE A 577 18.03 9.11 -18.59
C ILE A 577 17.25 9.81 -19.70
N LEU A 578 17.63 11.05 -20.05
CA LEU A 578 17.00 11.82 -21.12
C LEU A 578 17.21 11.19 -22.49
N GLN A 579 18.40 10.67 -22.78
CA GLN A 579 18.66 9.92 -24.02
C GLN A 579 17.73 8.71 -24.16
N GLY A 580 17.53 7.96 -23.07
CA GLY A 580 16.57 6.84 -23.04
C GLY A 580 15.14 7.29 -23.34
N LEU A 581 14.68 8.37 -22.69
CA LEU A 581 13.36 8.97 -22.95
C LEU A 581 13.21 9.42 -24.40
N MET A 582 14.19 10.14 -24.93
CA MET A 582 14.20 10.62 -26.31
C MET A 582 14.11 9.47 -27.31
N GLY A 583 14.84 8.37 -27.07
CA GLY A 583 14.77 7.17 -27.90
C GLY A 583 13.36 6.59 -27.96
N GLN A 584 12.66 6.50 -26.83
CA GLN A 584 11.28 5.99 -26.78
C GLN A 584 10.27 6.95 -27.44
N VAL A 585 10.42 8.26 -27.22
CA VAL A 585 9.56 9.26 -27.85
C VAL A 585 9.72 9.27 -29.37
N SER A 586 10.96 9.18 -29.86
CA SER A 586 11.27 9.10 -31.30
C SER A 586 10.70 7.82 -31.92
N ALA A 587 10.90 6.67 -31.25
CA ALA A 587 10.37 5.39 -31.70
C ALA A 587 8.83 5.42 -31.79
N LEU A 588 8.13 5.88 -30.76
CA LEU A 588 6.67 6.00 -30.78
C LEU A 588 6.17 7.05 -31.78
N ALA A 589 6.87 8.18 -31.93
CA ALA A 589 6.49 9.22 -32.88
C ALA A 589 6.64 8.76 -34.35
N SER A 590 7.46 7.74 -34.62
CA SER A 590 7.58 7.12 -35.94
C SER A 590 6.43 6.18 -36.29
N LEU A 591 5.61 5.78 -35.30
CA LEU A 591 4.41 4.96 -35.51
C LEU A 591 3.22 5.84 -35.92
N ASP A 592 2.27 5.28 -36.66
CA ASP A 592 1.02 5.96 -37.08
C ASP A 592 0.00 6.07 -35.93
N LEU A 593 0.42 6.70 -34.83
CA LEU A 593 -0.42 6.98 -33.66
C LEU A 593 -1.25 8.25 -33.87
N HIS A 594 -2.42 8.32 -33.23
CA HIS A 594 -3.18 9.57 -33.20
C HIS A 594 -2.41 10.63 -32.40
N GLN A 595 -1.76 11.55 -33.10
CA GLN A 595 -1.08 12.68 -32.48
C GLN A 595 -2.12 13.73 -32.08
N GLY A 596 -2.73 13.57 -30.89
CA GLY A 596 -3.49 14.64 -30.27
C GLY A 596 -2.62 15.88 -30.00
N ALA A 597 -3.21 17.04 -29.71
CA ALA A 597 -2.47 18.30 -29.53
C ALA A 597 -1.36 18.23 -28.46
N LEU A 598 -1.56 17.41 -27.42
CA LEU A 598 -0.55 17.16 -26.40
C LEU A 598 0.62 16.32 -26.93
N GLY A 599 0.34 15.28 -27.72
CA GLY A 599 1.35 14.42 -28.35
C GLY A 599 2.23 15.19 -29.32
N THR A 600 1.63 16.04 -30.18
CA THR A 600 2.39 16.88 -31.11
C THR A 600 3.33 17.83 -30.39
N ARG A 601 2.85 18.54 -29.36
CA ARG A 601 3.69 19.44 -28.55
C ARG A 601 4.82 18.68 -27.86
N MET A 602 4.54 17.49 -27.32
CA MET A 602 5.55 16.63 -26.71
C MET A 602 6.64 16.24 -27.71
N ALA A 603 6.28 15.75 -28.91
CA ALA A 603 7.25 15.38 -29.93
C ALA A 603 8.14 16.55 -30.36
N GLN A 604 7.55 17.74 -30.57
CA GLN A 604 8.30 18.96 -30.90
C GLN A 604 9.26 19.36 -29.78
N CYS A 605 8.81 19.31 -28.53
CA CYS A 605 9.62 19.62 -27.36
C CYS A 605 10.84 18.69 -27.25
N TYR A 606 10.66 17.39 -27.52
CA TYR A 606 11.74 16.41 -27.54
C TYR A 606 12.71 16.59 -28.70
N ALA A 607 12.23 17.04 -29.88
CA ALA A 607 13.10 17.40 -31.00
C ALA A 607 14.02 18.58 -30.65
N VAL A 608 13.47 19.65 -30.05
CA VAL A 608 14.28 20.80 -29.57
C VAL A 608 15.28 20.38 -28.50
N LEU A 609 14.87 19.49 -27.57
CA LEU A 609 15.76 18.97 -26.55
C LEU A 609 16.92 18.18 -27.17
N SER A 610 16.62 17.36 -28.19
CA SER A 610 17.61 16.60 -28.95
C SER A 610 18.64 17.51 -29.59
N ASP A 611 18.19 18.52 -30.33
CA ASP A 611 19.10 19.46 -31.01
C ASP A 611 20.04 20.14 -30.02
N LYS A 612 19.54 20.56 -28.85
CA LYS A 612 20.36 21.19 -27.80
C LYS A 612 21.34 20.25 -27.13
N LEU A 613 20.97 18.98 -26.94
CA LEU A 613 21.85 17.97 -26.34
C LEU A 613 23.02 17.61 -27.28
N HIS A 614 22.78 17.57 -28.61
CA HIS A 614 23.81 17.28 -29.61
C HIS A 614 24.61 18.52 -30.03
N ALA A 615 24.03 19.72 -29.99
CA ALA A 615 24.73 20.99 -30.26
C ALA A 615 25.81 21.32 -29.21
N GLY A 616 25.80 20.64 -28.05
CA GLY A 616 26.87 20.71 -27.06
C GLY A 616 28.22 20.14 -27.52
N GLU A 617 28.27 19.46 -28.68
CA GLU A 617 29.52 18.88 -29.22
C GLU A 617 30.10 19.65 -30.43
N THR A 618 29.35 20.56 -31.07
CA THR A 618 29.88 21.45 -32.11
C THR A 618 29.13 22.77 -32.14
N ASP A 619 29.85 23.86 -31.90
CA ASP A 619 29.37 25.21 -32.19
C ASP A 619 29.07 25.34 -33.70
N GLU A 620 27.96 26.03 -34.01
CA GLU A 620 27.54 26.49 -35.34
C GLU A 620 26.86 25.48 -36.29
N ALA A 621 25.66 24.99 -35.93
CA ALA A 621 24.53 24.81 -36.87
C ALA A 621 23.21 24.41 -36.16
N ALA A 622 22.51 25.36 -35.53
CA ALA A 622 21.18 25.11 -34.95
C ALA A 622 20.10 25.90 -35.71
N GLY A 623 19.52 25.30 -36.74
CA GLY A 623 18.37 25.84 -37.44
C GLY A 623 17.44 24.73 -37.90
N SER A 624 16.36 24.47 -37.16
CA SER A 624 15.02 24.25 -37.75
C SER A 624 13.87 24.07 -36.73
N ALA A 625 14.10 23.74 -35.46
CA ALA A 625 13.02 23.54 -34.48
C ALA A 625 12.88 24.73 -33.51
N ARG A 626 11.90 25.62 -33.74
CA ARG A 626 11.53 26.65 -32.75
C ARG A 626 10.61 26.03 -31.69
N ASN A 627 10.88 26.30 -30.41
CA ASN A 627 10.05 25.81 -29.31
C ASN A 627 8.70 26.56 -29.33
N GLN A 628 7.61 25.91 -29.72
CA GLN A 628 6.29 26.57 -29.84
C GLN A 628 5.54 26.66 -28.50
N GLU A 629 6.25 26.65 -27.37
CA GLU A 629 5.64 26.73 -26.05
C GLU A 629 5.34 28.18 -25.69
N MET A 630 4.08 28.47 -25.39
CA MET A 630 3.61 29.82 -25.09
C MET A 630 3.14 29.93 -23.65
N CYS A 631 3.48 31.03 -23.00
CA CYS A 631 3.03 31.35 -21.65
C CYS A 631 1.51 31.59 -21.65
N THR A 632 0.77 30.82 -20.85
CA THR A 632 -0.68 30.99 -20.70
C THR A 632 -1.09 32.31 -20.05
N ILE A 633 -0.16 33.00 -19.38
CA ILE A 633 -0.41 34.26 -18.66
C ILE A 633 -0.18 35.48 -19.58
N CYS A 634 0.96 35.52 -20.30
CA CYS A 634 1.34 36.69 -21.10
C CYS A 634 1.51 36.43 -22.60
N GLY A 635 1.31 35.19 -23.07
CA GLY A 635 1.41 34.83 -24.48
C GLY A 635 2.84 34.89 -25.05
N GLN A 636 3.87 35.01 -24.22
CA GLN A 636 5.27 35.04 -24.67
C GLN A 636 5.87 33.62 -24.76
N GLU A 637 6.87 33.44 -25.60
CA GLU A 637 7.57 32.16 -25.77
C GLU A 637 8.25 31.71 -24.46
N ILE A 638 8.18 30.41 -24.18
CA ILE A 638 8.91 29.74 -23.10
C ILE A 638 10.07 28.95 -23.74
N PRO A 639 11.31 29.42 -23.64
CA PRO A 639 12.45 28.67 -24.15
C PRO A 639 12.72 27.38 -23.36
N MET A 640 13.29 26.39 -24.03
CA MET A 640 13.79 25.16 -23.40
C MET A 640 15.18 25.41 -22.77
N GLU A 641 15.21 26.05 -21.60
CA GLU A 641 16.44 26.33 -20.83
C GLU A 641 16.75 25.27 -19.78
N SER A 642 15.72 24.62 -19.24
CA SER A 642 15.84 23.58 -18.23
C SER A 642 14.77 22.51 -18.45
N ILE A 643 15.09 21.27 -18.11
CA ILE A 643 14.13 20.15 -18.08
C ILE A 643 13.19 20.18 -16.87
N LYS A 644 13.49 20.97 -15.83
CA LYS A 644 12.69 21.01 -14.59
C LYS A 644 11.77 22.22 -14.51
N TRP A 645 12.12 23.31 -15.19
CA TRP A 645 11.36 24.56 -15.18
C TRP A 645 11.47 25.27 -16.52
N GLY A 646 10.52 26.13 -16.81
CA GLY A 646 10.55 27.05 -17.95
C GLY A 646 10.16 28.44 -17.50
N ARG A 647 10.81 29.47 -18.03
CA ARG A 647 10.53 30.87 -17.72
C ARG A 647 10.29 31.64 -19.00
N CYS A 648 9.17 32.35 -19.11
CA CYS A 648 8.92 33.21 -20.26
C CYS A 648 9.70 34.53 -20.15
N SER A 649 9.84 35.26 -21.26
CA SER A 649 10.46 36.59 -21.29
C SER A 649 9.78 37.60 -20.36
N GLY A 650 8.47 37.43 -20.10
CA GLY A 650 7.70 38.21 -19.14
C GLY A 650 7.96 37.87 -17.66
N GLY A 651 8.80 36.87 -17.36
CA GLY A 651 9.21 36.54 -16.00
C GLY A 651 8.39 35.46 -15.28
N HIS A 652 7.28 34.99 -15.85
CA HIS A 652 6.50 33.89 -15.29
C HIS A 652 7.26 32.57 -15.39
N GLN A 653 7.29 31.81 -14.30
CA GLN A 653 8.02 30.54 -14.21
C GLN A 653 7.04 29.38 -13.96
N PHE A 654 7.24 28.30 -14.71
CA PHE A 654 6.45 27.07 -14.65
C PHE A 654 7.37 25.89 -14.33
N GLN A 655 6.84 24.86 -13.66
CA GLN A 655 7.53 23.57 -13.61
C GLN A 655 7.22 22.78 -14.88
N ARG A 656 8.19 22.00 -15.35
CA ARG A 656 7.99 21.11 -16.48
C ARG A 656 7.57 19.72 -16.01
N CYS A 657 6.78 19.05 -16.83
CA CYS A 657 6.47 17.65 -16.64
C CYS A 657 7.71 16.78 -16.92
N ALA A 658 8.10 15.92 -15.99
CA ALA A 658 9.28 15.06 -16.09
C ALA A 658 9.22 14.05 -17.24
N VAL A 659 8.02 13.75 -17.76
CA VAL A 659 7.81 12.83 -18.89
C VAL A 659 7.62 13.60 -20.21
N THR A 660 6.69 14.55 -20.29
CA THR A 660 6.43 15.27 -21.56
C THR A 660 7.39 16.42 -21.82
N MET A 661 8.17 16.85 -20.82
CA MET A 661 8.99 18.07 -20.81
C MET A 661 8.23 19.39 -20.99
N LEU A 662 6.91 19.36 -21.17
CA LEU A 662 6.08 20.55 -21.36
C LEU A 662 5.88 21.33 -20.04
N PRO A 663 5.73 22.67 -20.08
CA PRO A 663 5.40 23.47 -18.91
C PRO A 663 3.99 23.17 -18.41
N ILE A 664 3.85 23.03 -17.10
CA ILE A 664 2.58 22.79 -16.42
C ILE A 664 2.01 24.15 -16.01
N SER A 665 0.96 24.59 -16.70
CA SER A 665 0.28 25.87 -16.44
C SER A 665 -0.57 25.84 -15.18
N ASP A 666 -1.25 24.72 -14.91
CA ASP A 666 -2.07 24.51 -13.72
C ASP A 666 -1.49 23.37 -12.86
N PRO A 667 -0.99 23.68 -11.64
CA PRO A 667 -0.46 22.68 -10.73
C PRO A 667 -1.45 21.55 -10.38
N SER A 668 -2.76 21.79 -10.45
CA SER A 668 -3.80 20.79 -10.12
C SER A 668 -3.82 19.61 -11.10
N LEU A 669 -3.29 19.80 -12.31
CA LEU A 669 -3.19 18.79 -13.37
C LEU A 669 -1.96 17.88 -13.23
N SER A 670 -1.24 17.96 -12.11
CA SER A 670 0.05 17.30 -11.96
C SER A 670 0.17 16.56 -10.63
N ARG A 671 1.06 15.57 -10.64
CA ARG A 671 1.52 14.80 -9.49
C ARG A 671 3.00 15.09 -9.25
N SER A 672 3.46 15.02 -8.00
CA SER A 672 4.81 15.41 -7.59
C SER A 672 5.63 14.21 -7.08
N CYS A 673 6.90 14.10 -7.48
CA CYS A 673 7.77 13.02 -7.01
C CYS A 673 8.13 13.22 -5.54
N ARG A 674 7.97 12.19 -4.70
CA ARG A 674 8.25 12.29 -3.25
C ARG A 674 9.73 12.50 -2.91
N ILE A 675 10.64 12.11 -3.80
CA ILE A 675 12.09 12.27 -3.61
C ILE A 675 12.54 13.63 -4.15
N CYS A 676 12.45 13.82 -5.47
CA CYS A 676 13.04 14.99 -6.13
C CYS A 676 12.05 16.15 -6.39
N ALA A 677 10.75 15.96 -6.12
CA ALA A 677 9.61 16.84 -6.41
C ALA A 677 9.61 17.51 -7.79
N THR A 678 10.13 16.81 -8.79
CA THR A 678 9.71 17.07 -10.16
C THR A 678 8.24 16.71 -10.31
N ARG A 679 7.55 17.43 -11.19
CA ARG A 679 6.14 17.21 -11.48
C ARG A 679 5.97 16.35 -12.71
N CYS A 680 4.88 15.61 -12.77
CA CYS A 680 4.45 14.85 -13.93
C CYS A 680 2.97 15.12 -14.14
N LEU A 681 2.51 15.21 -15.40
CA LEU A 681 1.09 15.38 -15.69
C LEU A 681 0.29 14.17 -15.17
N ASP A 682 -0.86 14.44 -14.57
CA ASP A 682 -1.79 13.43 -14.07
C ASP A 682 -2.77 13.06 -15.20
N THR A 683 -2.65 11.84 -15.70
CA THR A 683 -3.50 11.32 -16.79
C THR A 683 -5.00 11.39 -16.47
N THR A 684 -5.37 11.42 -15.18
CA THR A 684 -6.75 11.51 -14.73
C THR A 684 -7.30 12.93 -14.67
N GLN A 685 -6.44 13.95 -14.67
CA GLN A 685 -6.84 15.35 -14.51
C GLN A 685 -6.73 16.15 -15.81
N VAL A 686 -5.86 15.74 -16.74
CA VAL A 686 -5.62 16.45 -18.00
C VAL A 686 -6.80 16.25 -18.96
N PRO A 687 -7.59 17.29 -19.28
CA PRO A 687 -8.80 17.16 -20.11
C PRO A 687 -8.51 16.66 -21.52
N GLU A 688 -7.37 17.05 -22.08
CA GLU A 688 -6.92 16.64 -23.44
C GLU A 688 -6.73 15.12 -23.55
N LEU A 689 -6.41 14.44 -22.43
CA LEU A 689 -6.28 12.98 -22.35
C LEU A 689 -7.61 12.28 -22.01
N GLN A 690 -8.57 13.01 -21.44
CA GLN A 690 -9.92 12.50 -21.16
C GLN A 690 -10.81 12.51 -22.41
N LEU A 691 -10.74 13.57 -23.22
CA LEU A 691 -11.54 13.74 -24.44
C LEU A 691 -11.28 12.64 -25.50
N GLU A 692 -10.08 12.06 -25.52
CA GLU A 692 -9.71 10.91 -26.38
C GLU A 692 -10.50 9.63 -26.03
N SER A 693 -11.16 9.56 -24.87
CA SER A 693 -12.00 8.41 -24.46
C SER A 693 -13.51 8.60 -24.70
N TYR A 694 -13.99 9.83 -24.90
CA TYR A 694 -15.43 10.15 -25.00
C TYR A 694 -15.99 10.23 -26.43
N GLN A 695 -15.12 10.29 -27.46
CA GLN A 695 -15.57 10.37 -28.85
C GLN A 695 -16.15 9.04 -29.39
N SER A 696 -16.04 7.93 -28.66
CA SER A 696 -16.61 6.63 -29.05
C SER A 696 -18.10 6.45 -28.69
N ASP A 697 -18.60 7.16 -27.66
CA ASP A 697 -19.98 6.94 -27.15
C ASP A 697 -21.02 7.95 -27.68
N SER A 698 -20.59 9.06 -28.28
CA SER A 698 -21.47 10.18 -28.61
C SER A 698 -22.05 10.17 -30.04
N GLN A 699 -21.71 9.18 -30.88
CA GLN A 699 -22.33 9.00 -32.20
C GLN A 699 -23.51 8.01 -32.26
N ALA A 700 -23.94 7.44 -31.13
CA ALA A 700 -25.06 6.49 -31.08
C ALA A 700 -26.45 7.11 -30.84
N ARG A 701 -26.59 8.45 -30.85
CA ARG A 701 -27.90 9.11 -30.65
C ARG A 701 -28.12 10.26 -31.63
N GLY A 702 -28.57 9.92 -32.83
CA GLY A 702 -29.12 10.89 -33.76
C GLY A 702 -29.60 10.26 -35.08
N GLY A 703 -30.88 9.92 -35.17
CA GLY A 703 -31.56 9.68 -36.45
C GLY A 703 -32.58 8.54 -36.44
N ASP A 704 -33.85 8.87 -36.14
CA ASP A 704 -35.00 8.03 -36.49
C ASP A 704 -35.28 8.12 -38.00
N SER A 705 -35.29 6.98 -38.70
CA SER A 705 -36.36 6.54 -39.63
C SER A 705 -35.99 5.30 -40.46
N ALA A 706 -36.78 4.24 -40.28
CA ALA A 706 -37.28 3.22 -41.24
C ALA A 706 -36.37 2.44 -42.23
N GLU A 707 -36.59 1.11 -42.22
CA GLU A 707 -36.52 0.11 -43.29
C GLU A 707 -35.17 -0.54 -43.71
N ALA A 708 -35.00 -1.79 -43.24
CA ALA A 708 -34.69 -3.03 -43.96
C ALA A 708 -33.47 -3.19 -44.91
N THR A 709 -32.67 -4.22 -44.57
CA THR A 709 -31.82 -5.12 -45.40
C THR A 709 -30.30 -4.86 -45.59
N SER A 710 -29.58 -5.97 -45.38
CA SER A 710 -28.24 -6.36 -45.85
C SER A 710 -27.00 -5.96 -45.04
N ASP A 711 -26.31 -7.00 -44.58
CA ASP A 711 -24.86 -7.17 -44.33
C ASP A 711 -23.97 -5.93 -44.47
N LYS A 712 -23.55 -5.38 -43.32
CA LYS A 712 -22.21 -4.81 -43.15
C LYS A 712 -21.72 -5.06 -41.72
N SER A 713 -20.59 -5.75 -41.60
CA SER A 713 -19.80 -5.85 -40.38
C SER A 713 -19.36 -4.44 -39.95
N SER A 714 -20.03 -3.87 -38.94
CA SER A 714 -19.56 -2.66 -38.28
C SER A 714 -18.37 -3.03 -37.39
N VAL A 715 -17.16 -2.92 -37.94
CA VAL A 715 -15.94 -2.89 -37.15
C VAL A 715 -16.08 -1.73 -36.16
N VAL A 716 -16.21 -2.07 -34.88
CA VAL A 716 -16.13 -1.10 -33.78
C VAL A 716 -14.76 -0.43 -33.92
N ALA A 717 -14.72 0.86 -34.21
CA ALA A 717 -13.46 1.58 -34.37
C ALA A 717 -12.75 1.63 -33.01
N GLU A 718 -11.59 0.96 -32.93
CA GLU A 718 -10.76 0.92 -31.73
C GLU A 718 -10.28 2.34 -31.33
N PRO A 719 -10.24 2.66 -30.02
CA PRO A 719 -9.74 3.95 -29.55
C PRO A 719 -8.24 4.08 -29.84
N ARG A 720 -7.89 4.97 -30.77
CA ARG A 720 -6.48 5.27 -31.09
C ARG A 720 -5.83 6.03 -29.93
N SER A 721 -4.85 5.42 -29.27
CA SER A 721 -4.09 6.08 -28.19
C SER A 721 -3.03 7.03 -28.74
N SER A 722 -2.81 8.15 -28.03
CA SER A 722 -1.80 9.14 -28.39
C SER A 722 -0.42 8.86 -27.76
N LEU A 723 0.63 9.41 -28.38
CA LEU A 723 2.01 9.38 -27.88
C LEU A 723 2.10 9.78 -26.40
N ALA A 724 1.44 10.88 -26.02
CA ALA A 724 1.47 11.39 -24.66
C ALA A 724 0.80 10.44 -23.67
N ARG A 725 -0.32 9.80 -24.08
CA ARG A 725 -1.03 8.82 -23.24
C ARG A 725 -0.17 7.59 -22.96
N ILE A 726 0.46 7.02 -23.99
CA ILE A 726 1.34 5.86 -23.85
C ILE A 726 2.53 6.18 -22.95
N MET A 727 3.21 7.30 -23.19
CA MET A 727 4.38 7.71 -22.39
C MET A 727 4.03 7.97 -20.92
N LEU A 728 2.92 8.66 -20.64
CA LEU A 728 2.48 8.93 -19.26
C LEU A 728 1.95 7.68 -18.54
N ALA A 729 1.33 6.75 -19.28
CA ALA A 729 0.92 5.45 -18.75
C ALA A 729 2.13 4.56 -18.39
N ALA A 730 3.16 4.55 -19.23
CA ALA A 730 4.39 3.79 -18.99
C ALA A 730 5.17 4.31 -17.76
N CYS A 731 5.04 5.60 -17.44
CA CYS A 731 5.79 6.27 -16.37
C CYS A 731 4.91 6.54 -15.14
N ASP A 732 4.67 5.51 -14.33
CA ASP A 732 3.95 5.58 -13.05
C ASP A 732 4.82 6.07 -11.87
N THR A 733 6.14 6.10 -12.06
CA THR A 733 7.14 6.58 -11.11
C THR A 733 8.05 7.63 -11.75
N CYS A 734 8.89 8.29 -10.95
CA CYS A 734 9.73 9.37 -11.46
C CYS A 734 10.85 8.82 -12.34
N VAL A 735 10.76 9.06 -13.64
CA VAL A 735 11.79 8.69 -14.63
C VAL A 735 13.21 9.16 -14.26
N LEU A 736 13.34 10.26 -13.51
CA LEU A 736 14.64 10.86 -13.17
C LEU A 736 15.32 10.24 -11.94
N CYS A 737 14.56 9.76 -10.96
CA CYS A 737 15.14 9.32 -9.67
C CYS A 737 14.49 8.07 -9.08
N GLY A 738 13.48 7.50 -9.73
CA GLY A 738 12.78 6.32 -9.23
C GLY A 738 11.62 6.59 -8.29
N GLY A 739 11.68 7.71 -7.56
CA GLY A 739 10.72 8.00 -6.51
C GLY A 739 9.27 8.03 -7.01
N ARG A 740 8.37 7.44 -6.22
CA ARG A 740 6.93 7.44 -6.54
C ARG A 740 6.35 8.84 -6.59
N PHE A 741 5.30 9.00 -7.39
CA PHE A 741 4.51 10.23 -7.42
C PHE A 741 3.46 10.22 -6.30
N GLY A 742 3.27 11.37 -5.66
CA GLY A 742 2.11 11.73 -4.86
C GLY A 742 1.43 12.97 -5.44
N ALA A 743 0.51 13.58 -4.69
CA ALA A 743 -0.13 14.83 -5.09
C ALA A 743 0.80 16.06 -5.09
#